data_AF-A4H4N0-F1
#
_entry.id   AF-A4H4N0-F1
#
_cell.length_a   1.000
_cell.length_b   1.000
_cell.length_c   1.000
_cell.angle_alpha   90.00
_cell.angle_beta   90.00
_cell.angle_gamma   90.00
#
_symmetry.space_group_name_H-M   'P 1'
#
loop_
_entity.id
_entity.type
_entity.pdbx_description
1 polymer ?
#
loop_
_entity_poly.entity_id
_entity_poly.type
_entity_poly.pdbx_seq_one_letter_code
_entity_poly.pdbx_strand_id
1 'polypeptide(L)'
;MDANNGHPTSARAAVSGSLTKPHDAHVNGLTSSEFERQSSSSAGTVADIAGFVSATLRDLYAHAVAITQPCAAEHARFVEYQRTLPVRTVVPEPPNTLRDYTRHQVWRIGRSCFLFFFFLFTWPVWLTLHLLLKLLDVHQRRVRLRYHRSWAHASVPHIRPNVHKPSSEFPLSAWHLRCEDGRQRWYFGEPLREGEACNELALAQLSGLHTVNDYHELLRQRAKSDLGDDDQGVRSRSSSSCGTGVVNNRVPRLLDVLAEKCARRDFLEKYQLGLLPASPPKLRTTSEAAMDDGIRFLLKLQDPFSGHWPNGYSGCLFLCAGFVITKYIVAGGETRRMFPPFSDHHHVKLASSSSDTKQRSSCGDYPERVLGVPAAENAGEERCQCGEAMRQELIRYIRNHQNLDGGWGQHTEGHSTMMGTVLNYVSLRLLGVPASDPQATCGRSWILAHGGATTTPMWGRVWLSILGVYSWDGVNPISPEMLLMPDWVPFSLGKMWCHSRVIAIPFSYFYGLRWSAPAFPTTLALRKELYTEPYATIPWRSFRGVVCELDVYSPTSPLFRVAMGLLDLYERHPIPFLRRYALEVSWRHMAYDDENTHFICLGPVNKWLNMLATWLREGEHSARFQEHCDRVSDYFYMGETGLSMSGYNGSQLWDTSFAVQAICACRREMMFPAEVELAHHYIDVAQVQEDPMAAPYFYRHRTKGAWNFSTRSQGWQVSDCTAEGLRALLLLPQYAFPMRRIFDGVDEVLSLRNSGLGGDGGWASYEPSRAPAYCELLDCSELFKDVMIDYSYVECSSSCIHTLSLFRERYPHYRRRDVDRAISEGIAYVLGQQQPDGGFYGSWAVCYTYAAWLVADALQASKELPEMASHPHCMRLIDFLLSHQAADGGWSEDISASARQTWVDSPDGSQVVNTAWAVMAIISAAGKAASTEPTRQRCIRRAVDRGVQLIMSRQLASGDWRQERISGVFNGNNPIHYPGYKNSMPVWALGKYNMWKREYAAIA
;
A
#
# COMPACT_ATOMS: atom_id res chain seq x y z
N MET A 1 -0.82 -42.31 -24.49
CA MET A 1 -0.71 -43.50 -25.36
C MET A 1 -1.28 -43.08 -26.70
N ASP A 2 -0.47 -43.25 -27.74
CA ASP A 2 -0.76 -43.27 -29.20
C ASP A 2 -1.60 -42.08 -29.77
N ALA A 3 -1.04 -41.16 -30.56
CA ALA A 3 -0.54 -41.29 -31.95
C ALA A 3 -1.69 -41.46 -32.99
N ASN A 4 -1.67 -40.86 -34.19
CA ASN A 4 -0.54 -40.30 -34.94
C ASN A 4 -0.92 -39.14 -35.93
N ASN A 5 0.12 -38.43 -36.38
CA ASN A 5 0.27 -37.30 -37.33
C ASN A 5 -0.62 -37.19 -38.62
N GLY A 6 -0.67 -35.99 -39.24
CA GLY A 6 -1.21 -35.80 -40.62
C GLY A 6 -1.26 -34.36 -41.24
N HIS A 7 -0.12 -33.83 -41.73
CA HIS A 7 0.02 -32.67 -42.66
C HIS A 7 1.18 -33.02 -43.65
N PRO A 8 1.38 -32.42 -44.86
CA PRO A 8 1.29 -30.97 -45.19
C PRO A 8 0.97 -30.52 -46.68
N THR A 9 0.92 -29.19 -46.96
CA THR A 9 1.27 -28.44 -48.24
C THR A 9 0.55 -28.77 -49.59
N SER A 10 0.49 -27.96 -50.67
CA SER A 10 0.64 -26.50 -51.05
C SER A 10 0.33 -26.37 -52.60
N ALA A 11 0.36 -25.26 -53.39
CA ALA A 11 0.46 -23.79 -53.30
C ALA A 11 0.20 -23.11 -54.70
N ARG A 12 -0.11 -21.79 -54.75
CA ARG A 12 -0.14 -20.85 -55.95
C ARG A 12 -1.24 -21.11 -57.01
N ALA A 13 -1.66 -20.19 -57.92
CA ALA A 13 -1.43 -18.76 -58.26
C ALA A 13 -2.78 -18.16 -58.81
N ALA A 14 -3.24 -16.92 -58.57
CA ALA A 14 -2.82 -15.56 -59.01
C ALA A 14 -3.05 -15.21 -60.51
N VAL A 15 -3.81 -14.11 -60.80
CA VAL A 15 -3.63 -13.05 -61.85
C VAL A 15 -4.93 -12.22 -62.11
N SER A 16 -4.75 -11.00 -62.66
CA SER A 16 -5.64 -9.84 -62.98
C SER A 16 -6.99 -10.08 -63.74
N GLY A 17 -7.90 -9.09 -63.92
CA GLY A 17 -7.73 -7.63 -63.84
C GLY A 17 -9.03 -6.77 -63.84
N SER A 18 -8.94 -5.51 -64.27
CA SER A 18 -9.89 -4.40 -63.99
C SER A 18 -10.51 -3.72 -65.23
N LEU A 19 -11.23 -2.59 -65.02
CA LEU A 19 -11.91 -1.67 -65.99
C LEU A 19 -13.38 -2.04 -66.34
N THR A 20 -14.39 -1.16 -66.54
CA THR A 20 -14.63 0.29 -66.30
C THR A 20 -16.15 0.60 -66.43
N LYS A 21 -16.66 1.76 -65.94
CA LYS A 21 -17.98 2.35 -66.34
C LYS A 21 -17.86 3.11 -67.69
N PRO A 22 -18.93 3.29 -68.49
CA PRO A 22 -20.00 4.32 -68.33
C PRO A 22 -21.43 3.70 -68.28
N HIS A 23 -22.53 4.29 -67.76
CA HIS A 23 -23.22 5.60 -67.89
C HIS A 23 -24.26 5.71 -69.02
N ASP A 24 -25.49 6.08 -68.63
CA ASP A 24 -26.66 6.63 -69.37
C ASP A 24 -27.31 5.77 -70.50
N ALA A 25 -28.61 5.86 -70.84
CA ALA A 25 -29.63 6.89 -70.60
C ALA A 25 -31.09 6.33 -70.49
N HIS A 26 -32.07 7.22 -70.32
CA HIS A 26 -33.52 6.93 -70.22
C HIS A 26 -34.20 6.50 -71.55
N VAL A 27 -35.38 5.86 -71.46
CA VAL A 27 -36.70 6.45 -71.84
C VAL A 27 -37.87 5.50 -71.53
N ASN A 28 -39.03 6.04 -71.14
CA ASN A 28 -40.27 5.30 -70.93
C ASN A 28 -41.06 5.12 -72.24
N GLY A 29 -41.73 3.97 -72.43
CA GLY A 29 -42.69 3.75 -73.51
C GLY A 29 -43.79 2.77 -73.10
N LEU A 30 -45.03 3.26 -72.98
CA LEU A 30 -46.23 2.47 -72.66
C LEU A 30 -46.99 2.12 -73.94
N THR A 31 -47.47 0.89 -74.06
CA THR A 31 -48.82 0.56 -74.55
C THR A 31 -49.22 -0.88 -74.19
N SER A 32 -50.53 -1.08 -73.97
CA SER A 32 -51.36 -2.31 -74.10
C SER A 32 -50.64 -3.68 -74.18
N SER A 33 -50.90 -4.65 -73.28
CA SER A 33 -52.18 -5.38 -73.08
C SER A 33 -52.72 -6.02 -74.38
N GLU A 34 -53.07 -7.30 -74.46
CA GLU A 34 -53.34 -8.32 -73.42
C GLU A 34 -52.81 -9.69 -73.88
N PHE A 35 -52.29 -10.52 -72.96
CA PHE A 35 -52.59 -11.97 -72.78
C PHE A 35 -51.72 -12.54 -71.62
N GLU A 36 -51.94 -13.80 -71.25
CA GLU A 36 -51.10 -14.61 -70.33
C GLU A 36 -50.85 -14.08 -68.89
N ARG A 37 -51.92 -13.69 -68.20
CA ARG A 37 -51.96 -13.87 -66.72
C ARG A 37 -52.29 -15.33 -66.39
N GLN A 38 -51.29 -16.19 -66.11
CA GLN A 38 -51.44 -17.39 -65.22
C GLN A 38 -50.13 -18.20 -65.01
N SER A 39 -49.15 -17.66 -64.28
CA SER A 39 -47.98 -18.47 -63.83
C SER A 39 -47.16 -17.95 -62.63
N SER A 40 -47.26 -16.67 -62.26
CA SER A 40 -46.24 -16.01 -61.42
C SER A 40 -46.60 -15.75 -59.94
N SER A 41 -47.80 -16.11 -59.47
CA SER A 41 -48.27 -15.74 -58.13
C SER A 41 -47.78 -16.62 -56.97
N SER A 42 -47.12 -17.74 -57.22
CA SER A 42 -46.59 -18.65 -56.18
C SER A 42 -45.11 -18.40 -55.85
N ALA A 43 -44.31 -17.95 -56.83
CA ALA A 43 -42.87 -17.76 -56.65
C ALA A 43 -42.53 -16.55 -55.75
N GLY A 44 -43.25 -15.43 -55.93
CA GLY A 44 -43.06 -14.22 -55.13
C GLY A 44 -43.26 -14.46 -53.64
N THR A 45 -44.36 -15.11 -53.26
CA THR A 45 -44.69 -15.39 -51.86
C THR A 45 -43.63 -16.27 -51.16
N VAL A 46 -43.04 -17.23 -51.87
CA VAL A 46 -41.94 -18.05 -51.33
C VAL A 46 -40.65 -17.23 -51.19
N ALA A 47 -40.34 -16.36 -52.15
CA ALA A 47 -39.19 -15.46 -52.07
C ALA A 47 -39.33 -14.43 -50.93
N ASP A 48 -40.51 -13.85 -50.75
CA ASP A 48 -40.81 -12.89 -49.67
C ASP A 48 -40.78 -13.56 -48.29
N ILE A 49 -41.33 -14.78 -48.16
CA ILE A 49 -41.23 -15.57 -46.92
C ILE A 49 -39.77 -15.94 -46.64
N ALA A 50 -38.99 -16.36 -47.65
CA ALA A 50 -37.57 -16.65 -47.47
C ALA A 50 -36.77 -15.38 -47.11
N GLY A 51 -37.10 -14.23 -47.69
CA GLY A 51 -36.52 -12.93 -47.35
C GLY A 51 -36.85 -12.50 -45.93
N PHE A 52 -38.11 -12.62 -45.50
CA PHE A 52 -38.58 -12.32 -44.14
C PHE A 52 -37.96 -13.26 -43.10
N VAL A 53 -37.91 -14.57 -43.35
CA VAL A 53 -37.24 -15.54 -42.48
C VAL A 53 -35.74 -15.26 -42.42
N SER A 54 -35.09 -14.93 -43.55
CA SER A 54 -33.67 -14.55 -43.57
C SER A 54 -33.40 -13.24 -42.83
N ALA A 55 -34.30 -12.24 -42.89
CA ALA A 55 -34.22 -11.02 -42.08
C ALA A 55 -34.37 -11.35 -40.59
N THR A 56 -35.44 -12.06 -40.21
CA THR A 56 -35.72 -12.44 -38.81
C THR A 56 -34.60 -13.30 -38.21
N LEU A 57 -34.01 -14.21 -38.97
CA LEU A 57 -32.85 -15.00 -38.54
C LEU A 57 -31.58 -14.15 -38.40
N ARG A 58 -31.38 -13.11 -39.24
CA ARG A 58 -30.29 -12.15 -39.08
C ARG A 58 -30.48 -11.25 -37.87
N ASP A 59 -31.71 -10.81 -37.58
CA ASP A 59 -32.02 -10.00 -36.40
C ASP A 59 -31.92 -10.82 -35.10
N LEU A 60 -32.37 -12.08 -35.11
CA LEU A 60 -32.17 -13.03 -34.00
C LEU A 60 -30.68 -13.35 -33.80
N TYR A 61 -29.92 -13.52 -34.87
CA TYR A 61 -28.47 -13.71 -34.80
C TYR A 61 -27.77 -12.45 -34.27
N ALA A 62 -28.15 -11.26 -34.73
CA ALA A 62 -27.61 -10.00 -34.23
C ALA A 62 -27.93 -9.78 -32.74
N HIS A 63 -29.15 -10.13 -32.28
CA HIS A 63 -29.49 -10.13 -30.86
C HIS A 63 -28.67 -11.17 -30.07
N ALA A 64 -28.53 -12.40 -30.57
CA ALA A 64 -27.73 -13.44 -29.92
C ALA A 64 -26.24 -13.04 -29.82
N VAL A 65 -25.70 -12.40 -30.87
CA VAL A 65 -24.34 -11.83 -30.87
C VAL A 65 -24.26 -10.68 -29.87
N ALA A 66 -25.19 -9.71 -29.87
CA ALA A 66 -25.19 -8.61 -28.89
C ALA A 66 -25.27 -9.09 -27.43
N ILE A 67 -25.98 -10.20 -27.16
CA ILE A 67 -26.08 -10.83 -25.84
C ILE A 67 -24.78 -11.56 -25.44
N THR A 68 -24.05 -12.12 -26.40
CA THR A 68 -22.83 -12.93 -26.16
C THR A 68 -21.51 -12.17 -26.33
N GLN A 69 -21.51 -11.03 -27.02
CA GLN A 69 -20.34 -10.18 -27.24
C GLN A 69 -19.65 -9.70 -25.94
N PRO A 70 -20.38 -9.35 -24.85
CA PRO A 70 -19.75 -9.06 -23.56
C PRO A 70 -19.01 -10.28 -22.97
N CYS A 71 -19.58 -11.49 -23.08
CA CYS A 71 -18.94 -12.73 -22.64
C CYS A 71 -17.66 -13.02 -23.43
N ALA A 72 -17.66 -12.79 -24.75
CA ALA A 72 -16.46 -12.97 -25.57
C ALA A 72 -15.33 -12.01 -25.16
N ALA A 73 -15.66 -10.75 -24.83
CA ALA A 73 -14.70 -9.78 -24.34
C ALA A 73 -14.19 -10.12 -22.92
N GLU A 74 -15.08 -10.56 -22.02
CA GLU A 74 -14.71 -10.99 -20.66
C GLU A 74 -13.82 -12.24 -20.68
N HIS A 75 -14.14 -13.23 -21.52
CA HIS A 75 -13.31 -14.42 -21.72
C HIS A 75 -11.96 -14.09 -22.37
N ALA A 76 -11.90 -13.19 -23.35
CA ALA A 76 -10.64 -12.72 -23.92
C ALA A 76 -9.75 -12.03 -22.86
N ARG A 77 -10.35 -11.20 -21.99
CA ARG A 77 -9.65 -10.56 -20.86
C ARG A 77 -9.21 -11.58 -19.79
N PHE A 78 -9.97 -12.65 -19.55
CA PHE A 78 -9.58 -13.77 -18.68
C PHE A 78 -8.37 -14.54 -19.26
N VAL A 79 -8.38 -14.83 -20.57
CA VAL A 79 -7.25 -15.47 -21.26
C VAL A 79 -6.00 -14.60 -21.19
N GLU A 80 -6.12 -13.28 -21.34
CA GLU A 80 -4.99 -12.36 -21.20
C GLU A 80 -4.48 -12.28 -19.76
N TYR A 81 -5.37 -12.20 -18.77
CA TYR A 81 -4.99 -12.25 -17.34
C TYR A 81 -4.28 -13.56 -16.96
N GLN A 82 -4.69 -14.70 -17.54
CA GLN A 82 -3.96 -15.95 -17.36
C GLN A 82 -2.57 -15.93 -18.04
N ARG A 83 -2.32 -15.12 -19.08
CA ARG A 83 -0.98 -14.95 -19.67
C ARG A 83 -0.06 -14.09 -18.82
N THR A 84 -0.58 -13.18 -17.99
CA THR A 84 0.24 -12.37 -17.07
C THR A 84 0.68 -13.12 -15.81
N LEU A 85 0.22 -14.35 -15.59
CA LEU A 85 0.48 -15.15 -14.38
C LEU A 85 1.36 -16.37 -14.70
N PRO A 86 2.43 -16.65 -13.91
CA PRO A 86 3.23 -17.86 -14.03
C PRO A 86 2.53 -19.11 -13.46
N VAL A 87 1.33 -18.94 -12.89
CA VAL A 87 0.50 -19.96 -12.26
C VAL A 87 -0.89 -20.00 -12.88
N ARG A 88 -1.56 -21.16 -12.81
CA ARG A 88 -2.98 -21.22 -13.17
C ARG A 88 -3.79 -20.36 -12.20
N THR A 89 -4.59 -19.44 -12.73
CA THR A 89 -5.41 -18.53 -11.93
C THR A 89 -6.50 -19.26 -11.14
N VAL A 90 -6.83 -18.76 -9.95
CA VAL A 90 -8.02 -19.17 -9.18
C VAL A 90 -9.28 -18.37 -9.55
N VAL A 91 -9.17 -17.38 -10.44
CA VAL A 91 -10.33 -16.68 -11.01
C VAL A 91 -11.24 -17.70 -11.71
N PRO A 92 -12.56 -17.70 -11.43
CA PRO A 92 -13.51 -18.50 -12.20
C PRO A 92 -13.52 -18.08 -13.67
N GLU A 93 -13.35 -19.04 -14.59
CA GLU A 93 -13.51 -18.79 -16.02
C GLU A 93 -14.92 -18.23 -16.31
N PRO A 94 -15.05 -17.09 -17.03
CA PRO A 94 -16.34 -16.50 -17.33
C PRO A 94 -17.14 -17.39 -18.30
N PRO A 95 -18.49 -17.30 -18.32
CA PRO A 95 -19.33 -18.18 -19.12
C PRO A 95 -18.97 -18.15 -20.62
N ASN A 96 -18.48 -19.27 -21.13
CA ASN A 96 -18.05 -19.43 -22.52
C ASN A 96 -19.15 -20.01 -23.44
N THR A 97 -20.32 -20.38 -22.89
CA THR A 97 -21.49 -20.81 -23.68
C THR A 97 -22.77 -20.02 -23.36
N LEU A 98 -23.67 -19.94 -24.36
CA LEU A 98 -25.02 -19.39 -24.20
C LEU A 98 -25.86 -20.13 -23.13
N ARG A 99 -25.58 -21.43 -22.91
CA ARG A 99 -26.24 -22.25 -21.87
C ARG A 99 -25.84 -21.78 -20.47
N ASP A 100 -24.55 -21.53 -20.26
CA ASP A 100 -24.03 -21.09 -18.97
C ASP A 100 -24.38 -19.63 -18.66
N TYR A 101 -24.38 -18.77 -19.69
CA TYR A 101 -24.98 -17.44 -19.59
C TYR A 101 -26.46 -17.51 -19.17
N THR A 102 -27.28 -18.29 -19.86
CA THR A 102 -28.71 -18.45 -19.54
C THR A 102 -28.91 -18.97 -18.12
N ARG A 103 -28.12 -19.97 -17.70
CA ARG A 103 -28.14 -20.51 -16.33
C ARG A 103 -27.77 -19.45 -15.30
N HIS A 104 -26.75 -18.63 -15.57
CA HIS A 104 -26.35 -17.53 -14.70
C HIS A 104 -27.44 -16.47 -14.60
N GLN A 105 -28.08 -16.08 -15.70
CA GLN A 105 -29.19 -15.12 -15.69
C GLN A 105 -30.41 -15.63 -14.92
N VAL A 106 -30.82 -16.89 -15.14
CA VAL A 106 -31.92 -17.52 -14.40
C VAL A 106 -31.62 -17.58 -12.90
N TRP A 107 -30.39 -17.94 -12.50
CA TRP A 107 -29.98 -17.91 -11.09
C TRP A 107 -29.97 -16.49 -10.52
N ARG A 108 -29.46 -15.50 -11.26
CA ARG A 108 -29.42 -14.09 -10.85
C ARG A 108 -30.83 -13.52 -10.63
N ILE A 109 -31.75 -13.77 -11.57
CA ILE A 109 -33.15 -13.36 -11.46
C ILE A 109 -33.83 -14.09 -10.30
N GLY A 110 -33.66 -15.42 -10.19
CA GLY A 110 -34.22 -16.22 -9.09
C GLY A 110 -33.74 -15.75 -7.71
N ARG A 111 -32.44 -15.45 -7.57
CA ARG A 111 -31.84 -14.85 -6.36
C ARG A 111 -32.46 -13.48 -6.06
N SER A 112 -32.59 -12.60 -7.05
CA SER A 112 -33.22 -11.27 -6.85
C SER A 112 -34.68 -11.37 -6.42
N CYS A 113 -35.48 -12.24 -7.06
CA CYS A 113 -36.88 -12.47 -6.68
C CYS A 113 -36.98 -13.07 -5.26
N PHE A 114 -36.14 -14.06 -4.93
CA PHE A 114 -36.09 -14.62 -3.58
C PHE A 114 -35.77 -13.54 -2.53
N LEU A 115 -34.74 -12.72 -2.76
CA LEU A 115 -34.35 -11.66 -1.82
C LEU A 115 -35.44 -10.59 -1.69
N PHE A 116 -36.09 -10.20 -2.80
CA PHE A 116 -37.22 -9.28 -2.78
C PHE A 116 -38.35 -9.79 -1.88
N PHE A 117 -38.84 -11.02 -2.10
CA PHE A 117 -39.92 -11.59 -1.28
C PHE A 117 -39.46 -11.84 0.16
N PHE A 118 -38.23 -12.34 0.37
CA PHE A 118 -37.67 -12.54 1.70
C PHE A 118 -37.69 -11.26 2.52
N PHE A 119 -37.16 -10.15 2.00
CA PHE A 119 -37.17 -8.87 2.72
C PHE A 119 -38.58 -8.26 2.80
N LEU A 120 -39.43 -8.40 1.77
CA LEU A 120 -40.83 -7.93 1.81
C LEU A 120 -41.62 -8.55 2.98
N PHE A 121 -41.37 -9.83 3.32
CA PHE A 121 -42.03 -10.50 4.44
C PHE A 121 -41.28 -10.44 5.77
N THR A 122 -39.97 -10.14 5.78
CA THR A 122 -39.15 -10.13 7.01
C THR A 122 -38.68 -8.74 7.48
N TRP A 123 -38.94 -7.65 6.72
CA TRP A 123 -38.46 -6.31 7.07
C TRP A 123 -38.81 -5.82 8.49
N PRO A 124 -39.96 -6.15 9.13
CA PRO A 124 -40.23 -5.68 10.50
C PRO A 124 -39.23 -6.28 11.52
N VAL A 125 -38.83 -7.54 11.31
CA VAL A 125 -37.83 -8.24 12.13
C VAL A 125 -36.45 -7.63 11.90
N TRP A 126 -36.07 -7.41 10.63
CA TRP A 126 -34.78 -6.79 10.29
C TRP A 126 -34.66 -5.34 10.79
N LEU A 127 -35.74 -4.54 10.71
CA LEU A 127 -35.78 -3.19 11.25
C LEU A 127 -35.65 -3.19 12.77
N THR A 128 -36.39 -4.06 13.46
CA THR A 128 -36.31 -4.21 14.93
C THR A 128 -34.90 -4.61 15.36
N LEU A 129 -34.29 -5.58 14.67
CA LEU A 129 -32.91 -6.01 14.93
C LEU A 129 -31.89 -4.89 14.63
N HIS A 130 -32.04 -4.16 13.52
CA HIS A 130 -31.19 -3.03 13.16
C HIS A 130 -31.23 -1.92 14.23
N LEU A 131 -32.42 -1.57 14.70
CA LEU A 131 -32.60 -0.56 15.76
C LEU A 131 -32.00 -1.03 17.09
N LEU A 132 -32.18 -2.29 17.47
CA LEU A 132 -31.57 -2.89 18.66
C LEU A 132 -30.03 -2.88 18.57
N LEU A 133 -29.45 -3.33 17.46
CA LEU A 133 -28.00 -3.33 17.24
C LEU A 133 -27.42 -1.90 17.25
N LYS A 134 -28.13 -0.92 16.66
CA LYS A 134 -27.73 0.49 16.71
C LYS A 134 -27.74 1.07 18.12
N LEU A 135 -28.71 0.69 18.97
CA LEU A 135 -28.75 1.10 20.38
C LEU A 135 -27.62 0.44 21.20
N LEU A 136 -27.33 -0.84 20.94
CA LEU A 136 -26.21 -1.55 21.57
C LEU A 136 -24.85 -0.98 21.18
N ASP A 137 -24.65 -0.59 19.91
CA ASP A 137 -23.43 0.06 19.42
C ASP A 137 -23.22 1.44 20.06
N VAL A 138 -24.26 2.28 20.11
CA VAL A 138 -24.21 3.57 20.82
C VAL A 138 -23.86 3.41 22.30
N HIS A 139 -24.26 2.31 22.95
CA HIS A 139 -23.81 1.99 24.30
C HIS A 139 -22.34 1.53 24.33
N GLN A 140 -21.96 0.53 23.53
CA GLN A 140 -20.61 -0.04 23.53
C GLN A 140 -19.53 0.99 23.15
N ARG A 141 -19.79 1.88 22.17
CA ARG A 141 -18.89 2.97 21.81
C ARG A 141 -18.65 3.94 22.97
N ARG A 142 -19.66 4.22 23.79
CA ARG A 142 -19.50 5.02 25.03
C ARG A 142 -18.68 4.29 26.10
N VAL A 143 -18.79 2.96 26.18
CA VAL A 143 -17.95 2.14 27.08
C VAL A 143 -16.49 2.15 26.61
N ARG A 144 -16.23 1.84 25.33
CA ARG A 144 -14.88 1.87 24.75
C ARG A 144 -14.24 3.26 24.87
N LEU A 145 -14.95 4.35 24.52
CA LEU A 145 -14.41 5.72 24.65
C LEU A 145 -14.03 6.11 26.08
N ARG A 146 -14.77 5.64 27.10
CA ARG A 146 -14.37 5.83 28.51
C ARG A 146 -13.08 5.07 28.82
N TYR A 147 -13.01 3.80 28.40
CA TYR A 147 -11.86 2.94 28.62
C TYR A 147 -10.58 3.48 27.94
N HIS A 148 -10.69 3.91 26.68
CA HIS A 148 -9.65 4.60 25.93
C HIS A 148 -9.18 5.88 26.67
N ARG A 149 -10.10 6.71 27.17
CA ARG A 149 -9.76 7.92 27.93
C ARG A 149 -9.07 7.64 29.27
N SER A 150 -9.27 6.44 29.84
CA SER A 150 -8.53 5.95 31.01
C SER A 150 -7.24 5.18 30.69
N TRP A 151 -6.74 5.22 29.45
CA TRP A 151 -5.49 4.55 29.06
C TRP A 151 -4.31 5.02 29.92
N ALA A 152 -3.90 4.18 30.86
CA ALA A 152 -2.97 4.54 31.93
C ALA A 152 -1.49 4.44 31.53
N HIS A 153 -1.19 3.73 30.44
CA HIS A 153 0.18 3.49 29.99
C HIS A 153 0.79 4.76 29.37
N ALA A 154 2.04 5.04 29.72
CA ALA A 154 2.84 6.09 29.12
C ALA A 154 3.60 5.56 27.89
N SER A 155 3.90 6.45 26.94
CA SER A 155 4.83 6.16 25.86
C SER A 155 6.25 5.94 26.40
N VAL A 156 7.04 5.17 25.66
CA VAL A 156 8.50 5.05 25.86
C VAL A 156 9.23 5.69 24.67
N PRO A 157 10.38 6.34 24.87
CA PRO A 157 11.03 7.11 23.80
C PRO A 157 11.29 6.29 22.53
N HIS A 158 10.99 6.89 21.37
CA HIS A 158 11.38 6.32 20.08
C HIS A 158 12.90 6.35 19.89
N ILE A 159 13.52 7.52 20.07
CA ILE A 159 14.97 7.68 19.93
C ILE A 159 15.64 7.12 21.18
N ARG A 160 16.18 5.91 21.04
CA ARG A 160 16.93 5.18 22.07
C ARG A 160 18.39 5.06 21.65
N PRO A 161 19.36 5.05 22.59
CA PRO A 161 20.73 4.69 22.26
C PRO A 161 20.80 3.29 21.66
N ASN A 162 21.50 3.13 20.53
CA ASN A 162 21.73 1.81 19.93
C ASN A 162 22.71 0.98 20.78
N VAL A 163 22.15 0.24 21.74
CA VAL A 163 22.88 -0.65 22.67
C VAL A 163 23.60 -1.76 21.90
N HIS A 164 22.94 -2.33 20.89
CA HIS A 164 23.47 -3.40 20.05
C HIS A 164 23.96 -2.83 18.73
N LYS A 165 25.29 -2.88 18.57
CA LYS A 165 26.02 -2.45 17.37
C LYS A 165 25.97 -3.53 16.28
N PRO A 166 26.11 -3.15 14.99
CA PRO A 166 26.25 -4.09 13.88
C PRO A 166 27.41 -5.08 14.11
N SER A 167 27.33 -6.27 13.51
CA SER A 167 28.45 -7.21 13.53
C SER A 167 29.65 -6.65 12.74
N SER A 168 30.86 -6.93 13.21
CA SER A 168 32.09 -6.67 12.43
C SER A 168 32.17 -7.52 11.15
N GLU A 169 31.43 -8.62 11.09
CA GLU A 169 31.29 -9.47 9.89
C GLU A 169 30.28 -8.88 8.89
N PHE A 170 29.30 -8.10 9.37
CA PHE A 170 28.19 -7.55 8.59
C PHE A 170 28.09 -6.02 8.78
N PRO A 171 29.11 -5.26 8.36
CA PRO A 171 29.13 -3.81 8.54
C PRO A 171 28.02 -3.12 7.72
N LEU A 172 27.41 -2.08 8.30
CA LEU A 172 26.34 -1.32 7.63
C LEU A 172 26.77 -0.76 6.27
N SER A 173 28.04 -0.41 6.10
CA SER A 173 28.59 0.13 4.85
C SER A 173 28.64 -0.85 3.68
N ALA A 174 28.25 -2.12 3.87
CA ALA A 174 28.06 -3.12 2.82
C ALA A 174 26.57 -3.48 2.59
N TRP A 175 25.65 -2.63 3.09
CA TRP A 175 24.23 -2.68 2.73
C TRP A 175 23.92 -1.60 1.68
N HIS A 176 23.34 -2.02 0.56
CA HIS A 176 22.99 -1.16 -0.57
C HIS A 176 21.49 -1.19 -0.85
N LEU A 177 20.97 -0.05 -1.33
CA LEU A 177 19.57 0.18 -1.63
C LEU A 177 19.36 0.09 -3.15
N ARG A 178 18.37 -0.69 -3.57
CA ARG A 178 17.99 -0.86 -4.98
C ARG A 178 16.54 -0.41 -5.16
N CYS A 179 16.33 0.54 -6.09
CA CYS A 179 15.02 1.16 -6.33
C CYS A 179 14.58 0.91 -7.79
N GLU A 180 13.62 0.01 -7.98
CA GLU A 180 13.24 -0.53 -9.29
C GLU A 180 11.75 -0.85 -9.34
N ASP A 181 11.08 -0.61 -10.46
CA ASP A 181 9.62 -0.73 -10.64
C ASP A 181 8.81 0.05 -9.58
N GLY A 182 9.46 1.05 -8.97
CA GLY A 182 8.95 1.80 -7.83
C GLY A 182 9.01 1.10 -6.47
N ARG A 183 9.58 -0.10 -6.38
CA ARG A 183 9.90 -0.79 -5.13
C ARG A 183 11.21 -0.25 -4.54
N GLN A 184 11.39 -0.48 -3.24
CA GLN A 184 12.63 -0.24 -2.51
C GLN A 184 13.09 -1.56 -1.87
N ARG A 185 14.36 -1.94 -2.03
CA ARG A 185 14.90 -3.23 -1.53
C ARG A 185 16.33 -3.06 -1.04
N TRP A 186 16.65 -3.63 0.11
CA TRP A 186 18.01 -3.62 0.68
C TRP A 186 18.73 -4.95 0.46
N TYR A 187 19.98 -4.89 0.03
CA TYR A 187 20.86 -6.02 -0.24
C TYR A 187 22.18 -5.88 0.50
N PHE A 188 22.76 -6.98 0.98
CA PHE A 188 24.08 -7.02 1.57
C PHE A 188 25.11 -7.58 0.58
N GLY A 189 26.26 -6.95 0.41
CA GLY A 189 27.32 -7.43 -0.50
C GLY A 189 28.19 -6.31 -1.07
N GLU A 190 28.83 -6.59 -2.20
CA GLU A 190 29.55 -5.58 -2.99
C GLU A 190 28.58 -4.58 -3.67
N PRO A 191 29.01 -3.34 -3.99
CA PRO A 191 28.18 -2.36 -4.67
C PRO A 191 27.70 -2.86 -6.04
N LEU A 192 26.40 -2.78 -6.27
CA LEU A 192 25.65 -3.43 -7.37
C LEU A 192 25.92 -2.89 -8.80
N ARG A 193 27.15 -2.48 -9.14
CA ARG A 193 27.50 -1.84 -10.43
C ARG A 193 27.15 -2.71 -11.64
N GLU A 194 27.31 -4.04 -11.54
CA GLU A 194 26.89 -4.99 -12.59
C GLU A 194 25.36 -5.15 -12.64
N GLY A 195 24.69 -5.12 -11.48
CA GLY A 195 23.22 -5.18 -11.40
C GLY A 195 22.53 -3.92 -11.96
N GLU A 196 23.13 -2.73 -11.75
CA GLU A 196 22.68 -1.48 -12.38
C GLU A 196 22.88 -1.48 -13.90
N ALA A 197 23.87 -2.23 -14.42
CA ALA A 197 24.02 -2.45 -15.86
C ALA A 197 22.93 -3.38 -16.47
N CYS A 198 22.10 -3.99 -15.62
CA CYS A 198 20.88 -4.70 -16.01
C CYS A 198 19.58 -3.99 -15.55
N ASN A 199 19.67 -2.76 -15.04
CA ASN A 199 18.51 -1.95 -14.67
C ASN A 199 17.89 -1.33 -15.92
N GLU A 200 17.04 -2.10 -16.61
CA GLU A 200 16.45 -1.72 -17.90
C GLU A 200 15.68 -0.40 -17.85
N LEU A 201 15.07 -0.05 -16.71
CA LEU A 201 14.37 1.23 -16.53
C LEU A 201 15.36 2.40 -16.44
N ALA A 202 16.48 2.23 -15.73
CA ALA A 202 17.55 3.22 -15.74
C ALA A 202 18.17 3.37 -17.14
N LEU A 203 18.40 2.28 -17.85
CA LEU A 203 18.94 2.30 -19.22
C LEU A 203 17.95 2.92 -20.23
N ALA A 204 16.64 2.72 -20.05
CA ALA A 204 15.60 3.42 -20.80
C ALA A 204 15.70 4.94 -20.60
N GLN A 205 15.67 5.40 -19.35
CA GLN A 205 15.79 6.82 -19.00
C GLN A 205 17.09 7.45 -19.53
N LEU A 206 18.23 6.74 -19.36
CA LEU A 206 19.54 7.16 -19.86
C LEU A 206 19.60 7.19 -21.40
N SER A 207 18.70 6.48 -22.08
CA SER A 207 18.50 6.52 -23.53
C SER A 207 17.46 7.58 -23.97
N GLY A 208 16.90 8.36 -23.04
CA GLY A 208 15.86 9.35 -23.31
C GLY A 208 14.46 8.75 -23.51
N LEU A 209 14.19 7.56 -22.97
CA LEU A 209 12.95 6.81 -23.13
C LEU A 209 12.20 6.65 -21.81
N HIS A 210 10.87 6.75 -21.87
CA HIS A 210 10.01 6.77 -20.68
C HIS A 210 9.53 5.37 -20.22
N THR A 211 9.71 4.32 -21.03
CA THR A 211 9.39 2.94 -20.61
C THR A 211 10.46 1.94 -21.01
N VAL A 212 10.55 0.85 -20.23
CA VAL A 212 11.35 -0.35 -20.55
C VAL A 212 10.92 -0.96 -21.89
N ASN A 213 9.63 -0.90 -22.25
CA ASN A 213 9.14 -1.40 -23.53
C ASN A 213 9.66 -0.60 -24.73
N ASP A 214 9.73 0.73 -24.61
CA ASP A 214 10.32 1.59 -25.65
C ASP A 214 11.82 1.32 -25.79
N TYR A 215 12.51 1.06 -24.67
CA TYR A 215 13.93 0.71 -24.67
C TYR A 215 14.19 -0.64 -25.32
N HIS A 216 13.38 -1.67 -25.02
CA HIS A 216 13.43 -2.94 -25.74
C HIS A 216 13.10 -2.79 -27.22
N GLU A 217 12.18 -1.90 -27.61
CA GLU A 217 11.89 -1.65 -29.03
C GLU A 217 13.04 -0.88 -29.71
N LEU A 218 13.70 0.06 -29.04
CA LEU A 218 14.95 0.68 -29.52
C LEU A 218 16.06 -0.36 -29.72
N LEU A 219 16.22 -1.30 -28.78
CA LEU A 219 17.19 -2.40 -28.91
C LEU A 219 16.83 -3.33 -30.08
N ARG A 220 15.55 -3.67 -30.27
CA ARG A 220 15.08 -4.44 -31.44
C ARG A 220 15.26 -3.69 -32.76
N GLN A 221 15.14 -2.36 -32.76
CA GLN A 221 15.38 -1.53 -33.95
C GLN A 221 16.86 -1.46 -34.29
N ARG A 222 17.75 -1.31 -33.30
CA ARG A 222 19.22 -1.41 -33.50
C ARG A 222 19.64 -2.79 -33.98
N ALA A 223 19.15 -3.85 -33.34
CA ALA A 223 19.41 -5.22 -33.81
C ALA A 223 18.92 -5.48 -35.26
N LYS A 224 17.96 -4.70 -35.77
CA LYS A 224 17.52 -4.75 -37.18
C LYS A 224 18.35 -3.86 -38.11
N SER A 225 18.95 -2.75 -37.64
CA SER A 225 19.91 -1.97 -38.44
C SER A 225 21.25 -2.70 -38.57
N ASP A 226 21.69 -3.32 -37.48
CA ASP A 226 23.03 -3.92 -37.38
C ASP A 226 23.12 -5.27 -38.10
N LEU A 227 21.97 -5.85 -38.49
CA LEU A 227 21.82 -7.01 -39.38
C LEU A 227 21.51 -6.60 -40.84
N GLY A 228 21.66 -5.32 -41.20
CA GLY A 228 21.12 -4.76 -42.45
C GLY A 228 22.09 -4.62 -43.63
N ASP A 229 23.39 -4.85 -43.46
CA ASP A 229 24.45 -4.36 -44.39
C ASP A 229 25.31 -5.49 -45.02
N ASP A 230 24.81 -6.74 -45.00
CA ASP A 230 25.58 -7.95 -45.39
C ASP A 230 24.90 -8.78 -46.52
N ASP A 231 24.35 -8.12 -47.55
CA ASP A 231 24.16 -8.73 -48.88
C ASP A 231 24.22 -7.72 -50.05
N GLN A 232 24.71 -8.20 -51.20
CA GLN A 232 24.75 -7.60 -52.55
C GLN A 232 25.64 -6.35 -52.77
N GLY A 233 26.54 -6.47 -53.74
CA GLY A 233 27.44 -5.38 -54.14
C GLY A 233 27.45 -5.06 -55.63
N VAL A 234 28.32 -4.12 -56.00
CA VAL A 234 28.82 -3.82 -57.36
C VAL A 234 27.93 -2.90 -58.25
N ARG A 235 28.41 -1.65 -58.39
CA ARG A 235 28.18 -0.64 -59.47
C ARG A 235 26.80 0.04 -59.56
N SER A 236 26.80 1.35 -59.23
CA SER A 236 27.03 2.39 -60.25
C SER A 236 27.40 3.75 -59.59
N ARG A 237 27.66 4.80 -60.39
CA ARG A 237 28.05 6.14 -59.91
C ARG A 237 26.88 7.13 -60.03
N SER A 238 26.63 7.95 -59.01
CA SER A 238 26.81 9.42 -59.09
C SER A 238 26.25 10.18 -57.88
N SER A 239 26.70 11.42 -57.74
CA SER A 239 26.45 12.39 -56.68
C SER A 239 24.98 12.71 -56.35
N SER A 240 24.66 12.76 -55.05
CA SER A 240 24.25 14.03 -54.40
C SER A 240 24.38 13.91 -52.87
N SER A 241 24.46 15.05 -52.17
CA SER A 241 24.82 15.12 -50.75
C SER A 241 23.63 15.36 -49.83
N CYS A 242 23.54 14.61 -48.72
CA CYS A 242 22.89 15.10 -47.51
C CYS A 242 23.39 14.39 -46.24
N GLY A 243 23.74 15.16 -45.20
CA GLY A 243 23.41 14.76 -43.83
C GLY A 243 24.34 13.82 -43.04
N THR A 244 25.68 13.90 -43.15
CA THR A 244 26.57 13.37 -42.07
C THR A 244 26.50 14.27 -40.81
N GLY A 245 25.33 14.29 -40.18
CA GLY A 245 24.96 15.24 -39.12
C GLY A 245 25.36 14.79 -37.71
N VAL A 246 26.57 15.18 -37.30
CA VAL A 246 26.97 15.46 -35.90
C VAL A 246 26.40 14.51 -34.83
N VAL A 247 27.13 13.42 -34.55
CA VAL A 247 27.03 12.77 -33.23
C VAL A 247 27.50 13.80 -32.19
N ASN A 248 26.61 14.18 -31.28
CA ASN A 248 26.71 15.43 -30.55
C ASN A 248 27.62 15.29 -29.31
N ASN A 249 28.65 16.15 -29.19
CA ASN A 249 29.53 16.28 -28.01
C ASN A 249 28.79 16.91 -26.79
N ARG A 250 27.55 16.50 -26.56
CA ARG A 250 26.63 16.97 -25.51
C ARG A 250 25.93 15.85 -24.75
N VAL A 251 26.10 14.59 -25.16
CA VAL A 251 25.65 13.43 -24.40
C VAL A 251 26.80 13.02 -23.48
N PRO A 252 26.67 13.09 -22.13
CA PRO A 252 27.68 12.55 -21.22
C PRO A 252 27.83 11.05 -21.43
N ARG A 253 28.98 10.46 -21.13
CA ARG A 253 29.15 9.00 -21.34
C ARG A 253 28.26 8.27 -20.33
N LEU A 254 27.70 7.13 -20.74
CA LEU A 254 26.80 6.33 -19.89
C LEU A 254 27.40 6.03 -18.51
N LEU A 255 28.70 5.76 -18.48
CA LEU A 255 29.49 5.52 -17.26
C LEU A 255 29.61 6.75 -16.35
N ASP A 256 29.69 7.96 -16.93
CA ASP A 256 29.82 9.21 -16.16
C ASP A 256 28.50 9.53 -15.44
N VAL A 257 27.36 9.37 -16.13
CA VAL A 257 26.02 9.57 -15.54
C VAL A 257 25.71 8.50 -14.50
N LEU A 258 26.08 7.24 -14.76
CA LEU A 258 25.93 6.15 -13.79
C LEU A 258 26.77 6.41 -12.53
N ALA A 259 28.00 6.91 -12.67
CA ALA A 259 28.83 7.29 -11.54
C ALA A 259 28.21 8.43 -10.70
N GLU A 260 27.62 9.45 -11.33
CA GLU A 260 26.90 10.51 -10.62
C GLU A 260 25.66 9.99 -9.88
N LYS A 261 24.79 9.22 -10.56
CA LYS A 261 23.59 8.64 -9.94
C LYS A 261 23.96 7.70 -8.77
N CYS A 262 24.99 6.87 -8.91
CA CYS A 262 25.49 6.03 -7.82
C CYS A 262 26.05 6.86 -6.65
N ALA A 263 26.79 7.95 -6.90
CA ALA A 263 27.29 8.83 -5.84
C ALA A 263 26.16 9.58 -5.12
N ARG A 264 25.07 9.92 -5.81
CA ARG A 264 23.84 10.44 -5.19
C ARG A 264 23.16 9.38 -4.31
N ARG A 265 23.05 8.12 -4.76
CA ARG A 265 22.43 7.05 -3.94
C ARG A 265 23.30 6.66 -2.73
N ASP A 266 24.63 6.67 -2.85
CA ASP A 266 25.58 6.45 -1.74
C ASP A 266 25.36 7.41 -0.55
N PHE A 267 25.03 8.68 -0.82
CA PHE A 267 24.67 9.64 0.23
C PHE A 267 23.36 9.25 0.94
N LEU A 268 22.33 8.86 0.18
CA LEU A 268 21.03 8.40 0.67
C LEU A 268 21.16 7.10 1.48
N GLU A 269 21.95 6.13 1.01
CA GLU A 269 22.27 4.90 1.74
C GLU A 269 22.91 5.21 3.10
N LYS A 270 23.99 6.00 3.10
CA LYS A 270 24.69 6.40 4.32
C LYS A 270 23.81 7.22 5.27
N TYR A 271 22.84 7.97 4.76
CA TYR A 271 21.87 8.69 5.57
C TYR A 271 20.90 7.73 6.29
N GLN A 272 20.23 6.83 5.55
CA GLN A 272 19.25 5.89 6.11
C GLN A 272 19.90 4.87 7.07
N LEU A 273 21.17 4.51 6.82
CA LEU A 273 21.97 3.64 7.69
C LEU A 273 22.56 4.34 8.93
N GLY A 274 22.43 5.66 9.08
CA GLY A 274 23.01 6.43 10.19
C GLY A 274 24.54 6.57 10.13
N LEU A 275 25.15 6.44 8.94
CA LEU A 275 26.60 6.49 8.72
C LEU A 275 27.13 7.90 8.42
N LEU A 276 26.26 8.88 8.16
CA LEU A 276 26.67 10.28 7.99
C LEU A 276 26.97 10.94 9.35
N PRO A 277 27.99 11.83 9.43
CA PRO A 277 28.35 12.50 10.68
C PRO A 277 27.24 13.43 11.17
N ALA A 278 26.99 13.41 12.49
CA ALA A 278 25.94 14.23 13.12
C ALA A 278 26.14 15.72 12.86
N SER A 279 25.14 16.37 12.25
CA SER A 279 25.17 17.81 11.96
C SER A 279 24.66 18.63 13.17
N PRO A 280 25.33 19.74 13.53
CA PRO A 280 24.85 20.64 14.58
C PRO A 280 23.69 21.53 14.07
N PRO A 281 22.80 22.01 14.95
CA PRO A 281 21.83 23.06 14.60
C PRO A 281 22.52 24.32 14.09
N LYS A 282 21.91 24.99 13.10
CA LYS A 282 22.38 26.26 12.55
C LYS A 282 21.18 27.10 12.09
N LEU A 283 20.75 28.03 12.94
CA LEU A 283 19.71 28.99 12.61
C LEU A 283 20.08 29.77 11.34
N ARG A 284 19.14 29.88 10.40
CA ARG A 284 19.29 30.68 9.17
C ARG A 284 18.75 32.10 9.38
N THR A 285 19.27 33.06 8.62
CA THR A 285 18.90 34.49 8.74
C THR A 285 17.49 34.80 8.28
N THR A 286 16.92 34.00 7.38
CA THR A 286 15.53 34.13 6.91
C THR A 286 14.87 32.77 6.77
N SER A 287 13.54 32.75 6.83
CA SER A 287 12.71 31.57 6.57
C SER A 287 12.80 31.09 5.12
N GLU A 288 13.19 31.95 4.17
CA GLU A 288 13.44 31.57 2.78
C GLU A 288 14.79 30.88 2.61
N ALA A 289 15.84 31.32 3.33
CA ALA A 289 17.11 30.60 3.39
C ALA A 289 16.99 29.23 4.09
N ALA A 290 16.17 29.13 5.15
CA ALA A 290 15.86 27.85 5.79
C ALA A 290 15.11 26.89 4.86
N MET A 291 14.14 27.41 4.11
CA MET A 291 13.38 26.67 3.10
C MET A 291 14.28 26.14 1.99
N ASP A 292 15.12 27.00 1.39
CA ASP A 292 15.99 26.62 0.27
C ASP A 292 17.07 25.59 0.68
N ASP A 293 17.64 25.71 1.88
CA ASP A 293 18.55 24.68 2.42
C ASP A 293 17.81 23.37 2.75
N GLY A 294 16.56 23.44 3.20
CA GLY A 294 15.71 22.27 3.45
C GLY A 294 15.37 21.51 2.17
N ILE A 295 15.02 22.22 1.08
CA ILE A 295 14.77 21.63 -0.25
C ILE A 295 16.06 20.99 -0.79
N ARG A 296 17.20 21.69 -0.69
CA ARG A 296 18.52 21.15 -1.07
C ARG A 296 18.94 19.93 -0.27
N PHE A 297 18.35 19.69 0.91
CA PHE A 297 18.52 18.45 1.66
C PHE A 297 17.54 17.37 1.21
N LEU A 298 16.23 17.70 1.13
CA LEU A 298 15.17 16.79 0.68
C LEU A 298 15.48 16.16 -0.69
N LEU A 299 15.99 16.93 -1.65
CA LEU A 299 16.36 16.44 -2.98
C LEU A 299 17.56 15.46 -3.00
N LYS A 300 18.38 15.42 -1.94
CA LYS A 300 19.43 14.40 -1.78
C LYS A 300 18.89 13.07 -1.26
N LEU A 301 17.65 13.04 -0.80
CA LEU A 301 16.96 11.84 -0.33
C LEU A 301 16.08 11.20 -1.42
N GLN A 302 15.98 11.83 -2.59
CA GLN A 302 15.36 11.24 -3.77
C GLN A 302 16.29 10.17 -4.35
N ASP A 303 15.78 8.98 -4.65
CA ASP A 303 16.55 8.01 -5.43
C ASP A 303 16.69 8.49 -6.89
N PRO A 304 17.91 8.66 -7.41
CA PRO A 304 18.17 9.30 -8.70
C PRO A 304 17.86 8.43 -9.92
N PHE A 305 17.28 7.24 -9.75
CA PHE A 305 16.91 6.31 -10.82
C PHE A 305 15.40 6.19 -10.94
N SER A 306 14.73 5.92 -9.82
CA SER A 306 13.29 5.72 -9.77
C SER A 306 12.49 7.00 -9.51
N GLY A 307 13.11 8.06 -8.99
CA GLY A 307 12.46 9.35 -8.75
C GLY A 307 11.65 9.48 -7.46
N HIS A 308 11.51 8.39 -6.69
CA HIS A 308 10.78 8.37 -5.44
C HIS A 308 11.68 8.68 -4.23
N TRP A 309 11.06 8.91 -3.06
CA TRP A 309 11.74 9.03 -1.77
C TRP A 309 11.63 7.72 -0.97
N PRO A 310 12.66 6.85 -0.99
CA PRO A 310 12.64 5.58 -0.26
C PRO A 310 12.84 5.76 1.24
N ASN A 311 11.91 5.26 2.05
CA ASN A 311 11.88 5.41 3.51
C ASN A 311 11.50 4.11 4.23
N GLY A 312 12.02 3.92 5.44
CA GLY A 312 11.61 2.83 6.33
C GLY A 312 10.25 3.10 6.96
N TYR A 313 9.28 2.19 6.73
CA TYR A 313 7.89 2.34 7.17
C TYR A 313 7.53 1.33 8.29
N SER A 314 8.42 1.21 9.29
CA SER A 314 8.29 0.24 10.40
C SER A 314 7.70 0.88 11.66
N GLY A 315 7.61 0.13 12.77
CA GLY A 315 7.17 0.67 14.07
C GLY A 315 6.39 -0.33 14.91
N CYS A 316 5.60 -1.21 14.28
CA CYS A 316 4.89 -2.28 14.96
C CYS A 316 5.77 -3.51 15.18
N LEU A 317 5.87 -3.98 16.43
CA LEU A 317 6.82 -5.03 16.86
C LEU A 317 6.26 -6.45 16.72
N PHE A 318 4.99 -6.61 16.33
CA PHE A 318 4.39 -7.92 16.01
C PHE A 318 4.62 -8.37 14.55
N LEU A 319 5.07 -7.47 13.66
CA LEU A 319 5.18 -7.75 12.22
C LEU A 319 6.23 -8.82 11.89
N CYS A 320 7.45 -8.67 12.42
CA CYS A 320 8.56 -9.58 12.15
C CYS A 320 8.26 -11.04 12.56
N ALA A 321 7.46 -11.25 13.60
CA ALA A 321 7.19 -12.57 14.14
C ALA A 321 6.48 -13.49 13.15
N GLY A 322 5.55 -12.97 12.33
CA GLY A 322 4.87 -13.76 11.30
C GLY A 322 5.84 -14.32 10.26
N PHE A 323 6.78 -13.49 9.78
CA PHE A 323 7.85 -13.93 8.88
C PHE A 323 8.77 -14.97 9.53
N VAL A 324 9.24 -14.69 10.75
CA VAL A 324 10.18 -15.58 11.45
C VAL A 324 9.53 -16.94 11.70
N ILE A 325 8.25 -16.99 12.09
CA ILE A 325 7.48 -18.23 12.26
C ILE A 325 7.29 -18.93 10.91
N THR A 326 6.78 -18.26 9.88
CA THR A 326 6.57 -18.87 8.55
C THR A 326 7.88 -19.44 7.97
N LYS A 327 8.99 -18.68 8.01
CA LYS A 327 10.29 -19.15 7.52
C LYS A 327 10.87 -20.30 8.36
N TYR A 328 10.70 -20.28 9.68
CA TYR A 328 11.15 -21.38 10.56
C TYR A 328 10.41 -22.69 10.26
N ILE A 329 9.11 -22.60 10.02
CA ILE A 329 8.25 -23.75 9.67
C ILE A 329 8.62 -24.31 8.29
N VAL A 330 8.70 -23.45 7.26
CA VAL A 330 9.14 -23.84 5.90
C VAL A 330 10.51 -24.51 5.95
N ALA A 331 11.44 -23.95 6.73
CA ALA A 331 12.78 -24.48 6.91
C ALA A 331 12.86 -25.81 7.68
N GLY A 332 11.73 -26.43 8.07
CA GLY A 332 11.72 -27.69 8.82
C GLY A 332 12.27 -27.56 10.25
N GLY A 333 12.20 -26.36 10.82
CA GLY A 333 12.75 -26.04 12.14
C GLY A 333 14.26 -25.77 12.16
N GLU A 334 14.91 -25.73 11.00
CA GLU A 334 16.35 -25.45 10.88
C GLU A 334 16.63 -23.95 10.66
N THR A 335 17.10 -23.25 11.70
CA THR A 335 17.40 -21.81 11.65
C THR A 335 18.34 -21.41 10.51
N ARG A 336 19.29 -22.27 10.11
CA ARG A 336 20.21 -22.02 8.98
C ARG A 336 19.52 -22.06 7.61
N ARG A 337 18.45 -22.84 7.46
CA ARG A 337 17.69 -22.96 6.20
C ARG A 337 16.61 -21.88 6.06
N MET A 338 16.26 -21.17 7.14
CA MET A 338 15.42 -19.97 7.06
C MET A 338 16.03 -18.88 6.15
N PHE A 339 17.36 -18.77 6.18
CA PHE A 339 18.13 -17.75 5.48
C PHE A 339 19.15 -18.42 4.56
N PRO A 340 18.72 -19.04 3.45
CA PRO A 340 19.63 -19.67 2.52
C PRO A 340 20.57 -18.63 1.88
N PRO A 341 21.77 -19.04 1.42
CA PRO A 341 22.50 -18.24 0.45
C PRO A 341 21.61 -17.99 -0.77
N PHE A 342 21.65 -16.78 -1.34
CA PHE A 342 21.08 -16.55 -2.66
C PHE A 342 21.88 -17.36 -3.69
N SER A 343 21.20 -18.05 -4.60
CA SER A 343 21.84 -18.87 -5.64
C SER A 343 22.68 -18.05 -6.61
N ASP A 344 22.25 -16.81 -6.87
CA ASP A 344 22.73 -15.99 -7.98
C ASP A 344 23.66 -14.86 -7.50
N HIS A 345 24.01 -14.84 -6.20
CA HIS A 345 24.72 -13.73 -5.54
C HIS A 345 26.09 -14.19 -5.04
N HIS A 346 27.14 -13.68 -5.68
CA HIS A 346 28.52 -14.13 -5.52
C HIS A 346 29.32 -13.04 -4.81
N HIS A 347 30.04 -13.38 -3.73
CA HIS A 347 30.89 -12.42 -3.03
C HIS A 347 32.32 -12.51 -3.57
N VAL A 348 32.77 -11.44 -4.21
CA VAL A 348 34.20 -11.17 -4.41
C VAL A 348 34.81 -10.95 -3.02
N LYS A 349 36.03 -11.44 -2.81
CA LYS A 349 36.68 -11.43 -1.51
C LYS A 349 36.98 -10.00 -1.03
N LEU A 350 36.21 -9.52 -0.06
CA LEU A 350 36.47 -8.26 0.65
C LEU A 350 37.91 -8.28 1.17
N ALA A 351 38.74 -7.38 0.65
CA ALA A 351 40.14 -7.32 1.02
C ALA A 351 40.26 -6.99 2.52
N SER A 352 40.87 -7.89 3.29
CA SER A 352 41.08 -7.69 4.72
C SER A 352 41.93 -6.43 4.96
N SER A 353 41.68 -5.75 6.08
CA SER A 353 42.20 -4.42 6.36
C SER A 353 43.72 -4.39 6.56
N SER A 354 44.48 -4.33 5.47
CA SER A 354 45.90 -3.98 5.46
C SER A 354 46.07 -2.46 5.35
N SER A 355 46.98 -1.90 6.14
CA SER A 355 47.10 -0.45 6.38
C SER A 355 48.00 0.24 5.34
N ASP A 356 47.77 0.04 4.05
CA ASP A 356 48.61 0.58 2.97
C ASP A 356 47.84 1.59 2.10
N THR A 357 47.87 2.86 2.51
CA THR A 357 47.30 3.98 1.75
C THR A 357 48.16 4.29 0.52
N LYS A 358 47.91 3.59 -0.59
CA LYS A 358 48.42 3.93 -1.93
C LYS A 358 47.30 4.01 -2.95
N GLN A 359 47.53 4.82 -3.99
CA GLN A 359 46.52 5.26 -4.94
C GLN A 359 45.91 4.09 -5.73
N ARG A 360 44.61 3.82 -5.54
CA ARG A 360 43.80 3.07 -6.52
C ARG A 360 43.39 4.00 -7.66
N SER A 361 44.34 4.27 -8.56
CA SER A 361 44.06 4.77 -9.91
C SER A 361 43.83 3.60 -10.88
N SER A 362 43.30 3.91 -12.06
CA SER A 362 43.06 3.00 -13.20
C SER A 362 42.10 1.81 -12.97
N CYS A 363 41.00 1.88 -13.74
CA CYS A 363 40.16 0.77 -14.15
C CYS A 363 40.95 -0.39 -14.78
N GLY A 364 40.41 -1.61 -14.71
CA GLY A 364 40.67 -2.66 -15.71
C GLY A 364 41.69 -3.75 -15.31
N ASP A 365 41.32 -4.60 -14.36
CA ASP A 365 41.73 -6.01 -14.37
C ASP A 365 40.77 -6.84 -13.50
N TYR A 366 39.94 -7.67 -14.15
CA TYR A 366 39.07 -8.66 -13.52
C TYR A 366 39.15 -9.95 -14.36
N PRO A 367 39.29 -11.15 -13.76
CA PRO A 367 39.25 -12.40 -14.52
C PRO A 367 37.86 -12.60 -15.14
N GLU A 368 37.79 -13.03 -16.39
CA GLU A 368 36.53 -13.25 -17.10
C GLU A 368 35.68 -14.34 -16.41
N ARG A 369 34.47 -13.97 -15.98
CA ARG A 369 33.52 -14.88 -15.34
C ARG A 369 32.77 -15.70 -16.38
N VAL A 370 32.95 -17.02 -16.37
CA VAL A 370 32.26 -17.92 -17.29
C VAL A 370 30.80 -18.08 -16.87
N LEU A 371 29.88 -17.53 -17.66
CA LEU A 371 28.44 -17.68 -17.45
C LEU A 371 28.03 -19.16 -17.55
N GLY A 372 27.32 -19.66 -16.53
CA GLY A 372 26.85 -21.04 -16.45
C GLY A 372 27.71 -21.99 -15.61
N VAL A 373 28.85 -21.54 -15.07
CA VAL A 373 29.70 -22.32 -14.15
C VAL A 373 29.26 -22.08 -12.69
N PRO A 374 29.19 -23.12 -11.82
CA PRO A 374 28.86 -22.94 -10.40
C PRO A 374 29.91 -22.11 -9.64
N ALA A 375 29.46 -21.32 -8.66
CA ALA A 375 30.30 -20.43 -7.84
C ALA A 375 31.55 -21.11 -7.24
N ALA A 376 31.42 -22.38 -6.83
CA ALA A 376 32.48 -23.16 -6.20
C ALA A 376 33.63 -23.54 -7.15
N GLU A 377 33.46 -23.37 -8.47
CA GLU A 377 34.45 -23.67 -9.50
C GLU A 377 35.17 -22.39 -10.00
N ASN A 378 34.68 -21.20 -9.63
CA ASN A 378 35.36 -19.93 -9.88
C ASN A 378 36.42 -19.65 -8.80
N ALA A 379 37.67 -19.46 -9.21
CA ALA A 379 38.80 -19.28 -8.30
C ALA A 379 38.83 -17.89 -7.63
N GLY A 380 38.11 -17.74 -6.50
CA GLY A 380 38.18 -16.55 -5.64
C GLY A 380 36.87 -16.13 -4.96
N GLU A 381 35.76 -16.78 -5.28
CA GLU A 381 34.43 -16.45 -4.73
C GLU A 381 34.21 -17.09 -3.35
N GLU A 382 33.53 -16.37 -2.44
CA GLU A 382 33.11 -16.92 -1.13
C GLU A 382 31.60 -17.16 -1.06
N ARG A 383 31.19 -18.11 -0.21
CA ARG A 383 29.79 -18.51 -0.02
C ARG A 383 28.94 -17.32 0.44
N CYS A 384 27.86 -17.04 -0.29
CA CYS A 384 26.90 -15.98 0.01
C CYS A 384 26.47 -15.94 1.49
N GLN A 385 26.64 -14.77 2.12
CA GLN A 385 26.33 -14.53 3.53
C GLN A 385 25.14 -13.59 3.75
N CYS A 386 24.50 -13.06 2.69
CA CYS A 386 23.41 -12.08 2.78
C CYS A 386 22.26 -12.54 3.69
N GLY A 387 21.93 -13.84 3.68
CA GLY A 387 20.92 -14.42 4.56
C GLY A 387 21.33 -14.40 6.04
N GLU A 388 22.60 -14.65 6.35
CA GLU A 388 23.12 -14.56 7.72
C GLU A 388 23.20 -13.09 8.18
N ALA A 389 23.61 -12.16 7.30
CA ALA A 389 23.53 -10.73 7.57
C ALA A 389 22.09 -10.29 7.89
N MET A 390 21.11 -10.74 7.10
CA MET A 390 19.67 -10.52 7.35
C MET A 390 19.25 -11.08 8.71
N ARG A 391 19.66 -12.30 9.08
CA ARG A 391 19.36 -12.92 10.38
C ARG A 391 19.92 -12.10 11.54
N GLN A 392 21.18 -11.66 11.45
CA GLN A 392 21.85 -10.89 12.49
C GLN A 392 21.22 -9.50 12.67
N GLU A 393 20.90 -8.80 11.58
CA GLU A 393 20.30 -7.47 11.65
C GLU A 393 18.82 -7.50 12.08
N LEU A 394 18.09 -8.60 11.82
CA LEU A 394 16.78 -8.86 12.45
C LEU A 394 16.89 -9.07 13.96
N ILE A 395 17.88 -9.86 14.42
CA ILE A 395 18.16 -10.01 15.85
C ILE A 395 18.50 -8.65 16.46
N ARG A 396 19.34 -7.85 15.81
CA ARG A 396 19.76 -6.52 16.28
C ARG A 396 18.58 -5.56 16.41
N TYR A 397 17.68 -5.54 15.42
CA TYR A 397 16.43 -4.75 15.48
C TYR A 397 15.59 -5.11 16.71
N ILE A 398 15.36 -6.41 16.95
CA ILE A 398 14.57 -6.85 18.11
C ILE A 398 15.29 -6.49 19.42
N ARG A 399 16.61 -6.72 19.52
CA ARG A 399 17.41 -6.42 20.72
C ARG A 399 17.45 -4.94 21.08
N ASN A 400 17.45 -4.03 20.10
CA ASN A 400 17.47 -2.58 20.34
C ASN A 400 16.10 -2.00 20.75
N HIS A 401 15.00 -2.72 20.51
CA HIS A 401 13.64 -2.31 20.89
C HIS A 401 13.08 -3.00 22.14
N GLN A 402 13.92 -3.73 22.89
CA GLN A 402 13.54 -4.21 24.21
C GLN A 402 13.38 -3.02 25.17
N ASN A 403 12.37 -3.08 26.04
CA ASN A 403 12.14 -2.08 27.09
C ASN A 403 13.00 -2.37 28.33
N LEU A 404 13.17 -1.37 29.20
CA LEU A 404 14.05 -1.46 30.38
C LEU A 404 13.57 -2.48 31.44
N ASP A 405 12.30 -2.88 31.39
CA ASP A 405 11.72 -3.95 32.21
C ASP A 405 12.00 -5.37 31.65
N GLY A 406 12.65 -5.47 30.49
CA GLY A 406 12.91 -6.72 29.78
C GLY A 406 11.81 -7.15 28.81
N GLY A 407 10.68 -6.44 28.74
CA GLY A 407 9.59 -6.74 27.82
C GLY A 407 9.75 -6.10 26.44
N TRP A 408 8.76 -6.32 25.57
CA TRP A 408 8.56 -5.58 24.32
C TRP A 408 7.12 -5.09 24.22
N GLY A 409 6.92 -3.88 23.72
CA GLY A 409 5.60 -3.35 23.42
C GLY A 409 5.00 -3.90 22.12
N GLN A 410 3.77 -3.51 21.84
CA GLN A 410 3.12 -3.78 20.54
C GLN A 410 3.79 -2.97 19.39
N HIS A 411 4.46 -1.87 19.73
CA HIS A 411 5.16 -0.95 18.83
C HIS A 411 6.40 -0.33 19.53
N THR A 412 7.28 0.35 18.78
CA THR A 412 8.58 0.85 19.29
C THR A 412 8.47 1.91 20.39
N GLU A 413 7.35 2.64 20.46
CA GLU A 413 7.03 3.58 21.55
C GLU A 413 6.13 2.99 22.65
N GLY A 414 5.87 1.68 22.65
CA GLY A 414 4.88 1.04 23.52
C GLY A 414 5.46 0.51 24.83
N HIS A 415 4.67 0.62 25.90
CA HIS A 415 4.89 -0.13 27.14
C HIS A 415 4.88 -1.64 26.85
N SER A 416 5.49 -2.44 27.72
CA SER A 416 5.63 -3.87 27.50
C SER A 416 4.27 -4.60 27.57
N THR A 417 4.03 -5.50 26.61
CA THR A 417 2.77 -6.23 26.43
C THR A 417 3.03 -7.73 26.34
N MET A 418 2.02 -8.57 26.63
CA MET A 418 2.14 -10.02 26.50
C MET A 418 2.31 -10.46 25.04
N MET A 419 1.55 -9.90 24.09
CA MET A 419 1.76 -10.19 22.67
C MET A 419 3.14 -9.72 22.19
N GLY A 420 3.51 -8.46 22.47
CA GLY A 420 4.80 -7.90 22.06
C GLY A 420 5.97 -8.71 22.60
N THR A 421 5.99 -8.98 23.90
CA THR A 421 7.06 -9.73 24.56
C THR A 421 7.13 -11.18 24.10
N VAL A 422 5.99 -11.91 24.04
CA VAL A 422 5.99 -13.32 23.61
C VAL A 422 6.42 -13.46 22.16
N LEU A 423 5.89 -12.65 21.23
CA LEU A 423 6.23 -12.76 19.82
C LEU A 423 7.69 -12.38 19.53
N ASN A 424 8.25 -11.39 20.23
CA ASN A 424 9.67 -11.02 20.07
C ASN A 424 10.61 -12.02 20.74
N TYR A 425 10.27 -12.53 21.92
CA TYR A 425 11.02 -13.62 22.56
C TYR A 425 11.05 -14.88 21.68
N VAL A 426 9.88 -15.33 21.20
CA VAL A 426 9.79 -16.46 20.25
C VAL A 426 10.63 -16.19 19.02
N SER A 427 10.56 -14.99 18.44
CA SER A 427 11.35 -14.62 17.26
C SER A 427 12.85 -14.76 17.50
N LEU A 428 13.39 -14.23 18.61
CA LEU A 428 14.79 -14.40 18.98
C LEU A 428 15.18 -15.88 19.09
N ARG A 429 14.35 -16.70 19.74
CA ARG A 429 14.59 -18.14 19.93
C ARG A 429 14.59 -18.92 18.62
N LEU A 430 13.67 -18.61 17.68
CA LEU A 430 13.63 -19.22 16.34
C LEU A 430 14.79 -18.75 15.44
N LEU A 431 15.19 -17.47 15.56
CA LEU A 431 16.39 -16.89 14.92
C LEU A 431 17.70 -17.45 15.51
N GLY A 432 17.65 -18.33 16.50
CA GLY A 432 18.81 -19.07 17.03
C GLY A 432 19.45 -18.47 18.29
N VAL A 433 18.87 -17.43 18.89
CA VAL A 433 19.37 -16.87 20.15
C VAL A 433 19.13 -17.88 21.29
N PRO A 434 20.15 -18.26 22.10
CA PRO A 434 19.99 -19.22 23.20
C PRO A 434 19.00 -18.78 24.28
N ALA A 435 18.35 -19.74 24.94
CA ALA A 435 17.50 -19.45 26.10
C ALA A 435 18.27 -18.84 27.29
N SER A 436 19.59 -19.04 27.35
CA SER A 436 20.53 -18.49 28.32
C SER A 436 21.09 -17.11 27.94
N ASP A 437 20.70 -16.54 26.80
CA ASP A 437 21.05 -15.15 26.47
C ASP A 437 20.48 -14.18 27.52
N PRO A 438 21.21 -13.14 27.95
CA PRO A 438 20.74 -12.22 29.00
C PRO A 438 19.43 -11.51 28.64
N GLN A 439 19.28 -11.01 27.42
CA GLN A 439 18.06 -10.30 27.00
C GLN A 439 16.89 -11.25 26.80
N ALA A 440 17.13 -12.43 26.22
CA ALA A 440 16.11 -13.47 26.13
C ALA A 440 15.66 -13.90 27.54
N THR A 441 16.59 -14.03 28.49
CA THR A 441 16.27 -14.37 29.89
C THR A 441 15.42 -13.29 30.55
N CYS A 442 15.71 -12.01 30.35
CA CYS A 442 14.86 -10.91 30.83
C CYS A 442 13.44 -10.99 30.22
N GLY A 443 13.33 -11.23 28.91
CA GLY A 443 12.05 -11.40 28.23
C GLY A 443 11.23 -12.58 28.76
N ARG A 444 11.87 -13.73 28.99
CA ARG A 444 11.23 -14.90 29.60
C ARG A 444 10.76 -14.61 31.03
N SER A 445 11.60 -13.97 31.84
CA SER A 445 11.24 -13.57 33.20
C SER A 445 10.04 -12.62 33.21
N TRP A 446 9.98 -11.66 32.28
CA TRP A 446 8.83 -10.77 32.10
C TRP A 446 7.56 -11.54 31.74
N ILE A 447 7.63 -12.47 30.77
CA ILE A 447 6.48 -13.30 30.34
C ILE A 447 5.92 -14.09 31.53
N LEU A 448 6.77 -14.76 32.28
CA LEU A 448 6.35 -15.60 33.41
C LEU A 448 5.82 -14.76 34.59
N ALA A 449 6.39 -13.58 34.85
CA ALA A 449 5.90 -12.66 35.88
C ALA A 449 4.48 -12.12 35.59
N HIS A 450 4.12 -11.96 34.31
CA HIS A 450 2.79 -11.48 33.88
C HIS A 450 1.81 -12.63 33.53
N GLY A 451 2.03 -13.82 34.08
CA GLY A 451 1.10 -14.97 33.99
C GLY A 451 1.39 -15.98 32.87
N GLY A 452 2.38 -15.71 32.00
CA GLY A 452 2.74 -16.58 30.88
C GLY A 452 1.89 -16.38 29.63
N ALA A 453 2.28 -17.02 28.53
CA ALA A 453 1.67 -16.83 27.21
C ALA A 453 0.22 -17.36 27.07
N THR A 454 -0.39 -17.92 28.12
CA THR A 454 -1.80 -18.33 28.13
C THR A 454 -2.75 -17.15 27.91
N THR A 455 -2.39 -15.97 28.42
CA THR A 455 -3.18 -14.73 28.38
C THR A 455 -2.87 -13.83 27.18
N THR A 456 -2.02 -14.26 26.24
CA THR A 456 -1.69 -13.46 25.06
C THR A 456 -2.95 -13.17 24.21
N PRO A 457 -3.11 -11.97 23.63
CA PRO A 457 -4.19 -11.63 22.68
C PRO A 457 -4.38 -12.61 21.53
N MET A 458 -5.57 -12.60 20.91
CA MET A 458 -5.99 -13.55 19.86
C MET A 458 -4.94 -13.73 18.74
N TRP A 459 -4.36 -12.64 18.23
CA TRP A 459 -3.33 -12.70 17.17
C TRP A 459 -2.08 -13.45 17.61
N GLY A 460 -1.63 -13.25 18.85
CA GLY A 460 -0.53 -14.02 19.45
C GLY A 460 -0.86 -15.51 19.51
N ARG A 461 -2.06 -15.88 19.99
CA ARG A 461 -2.48 -17.29 20.09
C ARG A 461 -2.52 -17.98 18.74
N VAL A 462 -2.99 -17.30 17.70
CA VAL A 462 -3.06 -17.87 16.34
C VAL A 462 -1.65 -18.17 15.83
N TRP A 463 -0.70 -17.23 15.93
CA TRP A 463 0.69 -17.47 15.55
C TRP A 463 1.37 -18.58 16.38
N LEU A 464 1.13 -18.63 17.69
CA LEU A 464 1.66 -19.69 18.55
C LEU A 464 1.00 -21.05 18.27
N SER A 465 -0.27 -21.09 17.86
CA SER A 465 -0.97 -22.33 17.47
C SER A 465 -0.50 -22.85 16.11
N ILE A 466 -0.25 -21.95 15.16
CA ILE A 466 0.40 -22.24 13.87
C ILE A 466 1.81 -22.81 14.11
N LEU A 467 2.58 -22.23 15.04
CA LEU A 467 3.90 -22.73 15.47
C LEU A 467 3.82 -24.03 16.32
N GLY A 468 2.63 -24.47 16.73
CA GLY A 468 2.43 -25.66 17.56
C GLY A 468 2.89 -25.51 19.02
N VAL A 469 2.98 -24.29 19.55
CA VAL A 469 3.36 -23.98 20.95
C VAL A 469 2.24 -23.35 21.77
N TYR A 470 1.00 -23.35 21.26
CA TYR A 470 -0.25 -23.02 21.95
C TYR A 470 -1.34 -23.93 21.37
N SER A 471 -2.40 -24.27 22.12
CA SER A 471 -3.49 -25.12 21.60
C SER A 471 -4.61 -24.31 20.93
N TRP A 472 -5.07 -24.77 19.76
CA TRP A 472 -6.26 -24.25 19.08
C TRP A 472 -7.54 -24.27 19.94
N ASP A 473 -7.58 -25.09 21.01
CA ASP A 473 -8.67 -25.07 22.00
C ASP A 473 -8.69 -23.79 22.85
N GLY A 474 -7.59 -23.07 23.02
CA GLY A 474 -7.53 -21.79 23.75
C GLY A 474 -7.78 -20.55 22.89
N VAL A 475 -8.00 -20.74 21.59
CA VAL A 475 -8.36 -19.67 20.64
C VAL A 475 -9.88 -19.55 20.58
N ASN A 476 -10.39 -18.32 20.52
CA ASN A 476 -11.82 -18.05 20.26
C ASN A 476 -12.23 -18.63 18.88
N PRO A 477 -13.50 -19.00 18.65
CA PRO A 477 -13.93 -19.55 17.36
C PRO A 477 -13.73 -18.62 16.15
N ILE A 478 -12.87 -19.05 15.21
CA ILE A 478 -12.65 -18.39 13.91
C ILE A 478 -13.13 -19.31 12.79
N SER A 479 -14.43 -19.62 12.78
CA SER A 479 -15.02 -20.61 11.86
C SER A 479 -14.95 -20.14 10.39
N PRO A 480 -14.30 -20.87 9.46
CA PRO A 480 -14.19 -20.46 8.05
C PRO A 480 -15.55 -20.36 7.34
N GLU A 481 -16.58 -21.03 7.85
CA GLU A 481 -17.95 -20.94 7.35
C GLU A 481 -18.52 -19.50 7.40
N MET A 482 -17.92 -18.60 8.19
CA MET A 482 -18.26 -17.16 8.19
C MET A 482 -18.01 -16.49 6.82
N LEU A 483 -17.08 -17.00 6.01
CA LEU A 483 -16.83 -16.56 4.63
C LEU A 483 -17.97 -16.95 3.67
N LEU A 484 -18.78 -17.96 4.03
CA LEU A 484 -19.93 -18.41 3.23
C LEU A 484 -21.23 -17.66 3.56
N MET A 485 -21.20 -16.67 4.47
CA MET A 485 -22.39 -15.90 4.83
C MET A 485 -22.87 -15.03 3.66
N PRO A 486 -24.16 -15.12 3.25
CA PRO A 486 -24.68 -14.37 2.10
C PRO A 486 -24.43 -12.87 2.17
N ASP A 487 -24.13 -12.26 1.02
CA ASP A 487 -23.70 -10.87 0.89
C ASP A 487 -24.67 -9.84 1.51
N TRP A 488 -25.94 -10.20 1.72
CA TRP A 488 -26.94 -9.33 2.38
C TRP A 488 -26.79 -9.28 3.91
N VAL A 489 -26.19 -10.29 4.55
CA VAL A 489 -25.92 -10.31 6.01
C VAL A 489 -25.00 -9.13 6.37
N PRO A 490 -25.27 -8.33 7.43
CA PRO A 490 -24.43 -7.19 7.80
C PRO A 490 -22.97 -7.56 8.11
N PHE A 491 -22.78 -8.75 8.70
CA PHE A 491 -21.49 -9.26 9.19
C PHE A 491 -20.75 -10.19 8.21
N SER A 492 -21.17 -10.27 6.94
CA SER A 492 -20.44 -11.07 5.93
C SER A 492 -19.04 -10.52 5.70
N LEU A 493 -18.02 -11.39 5.63
CA LEU A 493 -16.61 -10.98 5.55
C LEU A 493 -16.35 -10.03 4.37
N GLY A 494 -17.03 -10.19 3.24
CA GLY A 494 -16.92 -9.29 2.07
C GLY A 494 -17.29 -7.82 2.30
N LYS A 495 -17.96 -7.52 3.42
CA LYS A 495 -18.30 -6.16 3.86
C LYS A 495 -17.38 -5.60 4.94
N MET A 496 -16.54 -6.42 5.55
CA MET A 496 -15.59 -5.95 6.55
C MET A 496 -14.47 -5.14 5.91
N TRP A 497 -13.81 -4.28 6.69
CA TRP A 497 -12.60 -3.56 6.26
C TRP A 497 -11.58 -4.51 5.61
N CYS A 498 -10.93 -4.06 4.54
CA CYS A 498 -10.03 -4.89 3.73
C CYS A 498 -8.95 -5.59 4.57
N HIS A 499 -8.27 -4.87 5.48
CA HIS A 499 -7.26 -5.42 6.39
C HIS A 499 -7.80 -6.56 7.25
N SER A 500 -8.91 -6.32 7.96
CA SER A 500 -9.58 -7.33 8.79
C SER A 500 -10.04 -8.53 7.96
N ARG A 501 -10.55 -8.29 6.74
CA ARG A 501 -10.99 -9.33 5.80
C ARG A 501 -9.84 -10.23 5.36
N VAL A 502 -8.72 -9.66 4.89
CA VAL A 502 -7.57 -10.46 4.39
C VAL A 502 -6.76 -11.13 5.49
N ILE A 503 -6.93 -10.75 6.76
CA ILE A 503 -6.31 -11.44 7.92
C ILE A 503 -7.25 -12.51 8.50
N ALA A 504 -8.56 -12.23 8.59
CA ALA A 504 -9.54 -13.17 9.12
C ALA A 504 -9.68 -14.44 8.26
N ILE A 505 -9.58 -14.31 6.93
CA ILE A 505 -9.65 -15.46 6.00
C ILE A 505 -8.53 -16.48 6.29
N PRO A 506 -7.22 -16.16 6.23
CA PRO A 506 -6.15 -17.08 6.60
C PRO A 506 -6.24 -17.58 8.05
N PHE A 507 -6.57 -16.72 9.02
CA PHE A 507 -6.78 -17.16 10.41
C PHE A 507 -7.87 -18.24 10.49
N SER A 508 -8.99 -18.07 9.78
CA SER A 508 -10.07 -19.06 9.72
C SER A 508 -9.69 -20.34 8.97
N TYR A 509 -8.77 -20.25 8.00
CA TYR A 509 -8.24 -21.40 7.27
C TYR A 509 -7.38 -22.29 8.18
N PHE A 510 -6.39 -21.72 8.87
CA PHE A 510 -5.55 -22.48 9.82
C PHE A 510 -6.36 -22.99 11.02
N TYR A 511 -7.26 -22.16 11.57
CA TYR A 511 -8.18 -22.55 12.66
C TYR A 511 -9.11 -23.70 12.23
N GLY A 512 -9.71 -23.59 11.03
CA GLY A 512 -10.64 -24.56 10.49
C GLY A 512 -10.00 -25.91 10.15
N LEU A 513 -8.73 -25.90 9.74
CA LEU A 513 -7.88 -27.09 9.59
C LEU A 513 -7.37 -27.66 10.93
N ARG A 514 -7.41 -26.87 12.02
CA ARG A 514 -6.70 -27.13 13.29
C ARG A 514 -5.20 -27.36 13.09
N TRP A 515 -4.61 -26.70 12.09
CA TRP A 515 -3.25 -27.02 11.64
C TRP A 515 -2.18 -26.39 12.54
N SER A 516 -1.15 -27.17 12.87
CA SER A 516 0.01 -26.74 13.63
C SER A 516 1.27 -27.36 13.03
N ALA A 517 2.38 -26.64 13.11
CA ALA A 517 3.68 -27.14 12.69
C ALA A 517 4.14 -28.38 13.49
N PRO A 518 4.97 -29.25 12.90
CA PRO A 518 5.61 -30.36 13.61
C PRO A 518 6.42 -29.91 14.84
N ALA A 519 6.62 -30.82 15.79
CA ALA A 519 7.34 -30.53 17.03
C ALA A 519 8.87 -30.52 16.82
N PHE A 520 9.43 -29.34 16.53
CA PHE A 520 10.88 -29.11 16.44
C PHE A 520 11.52 -28.90 17.83
N PRO A 521 12.83 -29.15 18.03
CA PRO A 521 13.49 -28.99 19.33
C PRO A 521 13.28 -27.62 20.00
N THR A 522 13.34 -26.53 19.22
CA THR A 522 13.08 -25.17 19.74
C THR A 522 11.63 -24.99 20.17
N THR A 523 10.65 -25.56 19.45
CA THR A 523 9.23 -25.50 19.86
C THR A 523 8.97 -26.29 21.14
N LEU A 524 9.63 -27.44 21.32
CA LEU A 524 9.56 -28.24 22.55
C LEU A 524 10.22 -27.56 23.74
N ALA A 525 11.24 -26.71 23.50
CA ALA A 525 11.82 -25.83 24.51
C ALA A 525 10.87 -24.65 24.82
N LEU A 526 10.32 -23.97 23.81
CA LEU A 526 9.34 -22.87 23.97
C LEU A 526 8.12 -23.28 24.81
N ARG A 527 7.59 -24.50 24.64
CA ARG A 527 6.53 -25.08 25.49
C ARG A 527 6.90 -25.17 26.99
N LYS A 528 8.18 -25.11 27.36
CA LYS A 528 8.68 -25.05 28.75
C LYS A 528 9.13 -23.65 29.17
N GLU A 529 9.38 -22.75 28.22
CA GLU A 529 9.90 -21.40 28.46
C GLU A 529 8.78 -20.36 28.60
N LEU A 530 7.64 -20.54 27.94
CA LEU A 530 6.58 -19.52 27.80
C LEU A 530 5.47 -19.57 28.86
N TYR A 531 5.43 -20.61 29.70
CA TYR A 531 4.25 -20.92 30.51
C TYR A 531 4.60 -21.12 31.99
N THR A 532 3.70 -20.64 32.86
CA THR A 532 3.75 -20.77 34.32
C THR A 532 3.35 -22.18 34.79
N GLU A 533 2.50 -22.87 34.03
CA GLU A 533 2.10 -24.26 34.23
C GLU A 533 2.75 -25.20 33.20
N PRO A 534 2.91 -26.50 33.50
CA PRO A 534 3.35 -27.49 32.51
C PRO A 534 2.41 -27.53 31.29
N TYR A 535 2.94 -27.36 30.08
CA TYR A 535 2.17 -27.26 28.82
C TYR A 535 1.06 -28.32 28.63
N ALA A 536 1.30 -29.56 29.11
CA ALA A 536 0.37 -30.67 28.96
C ALA A 536 -0.82 -30.64 29.95
N THR A 537 -0.75 -29.84 31.03
CA THR A 537 -1.83 -29.71 32.03
C THR A 537 -2.67 -28.46 31.84
N ILE A 538 -2.25 -27.51 31.00
CA ILE A 538 -2.92 -26.22 30.77
C ILE A 538 -4.37 -26.47 30.29
N PRO A 539 -5.41 -25.97 30.99
CA PRO A 539 -6.81 -26.17 30.63
C PRO A 539 -7.26 -25.25 29.49
N TRP A 540 -6.61 -25.31 28.32
CA TRP A 540 -6.68 -24.36 27.20
C TRP A 540 -8.04 -23.68 26.96
N ARG A 541 -9.15 -24.43 26.95
CA ARG A 541 -10.50 -23.88 26.73
C ARG A 541 -10.92 -22.79 27.74
N SER A 542 -10.42 -22.80 28.98
CA SER A 542 -10.73 -21.78 29.99
C SER A 542 -10.05 -20.44 29.72
N PHE A 543 -8.99 -20.41 28.90
CA PHE A 543 -8.29 -19.17 28.56
C PHE A 543 -8.94 -18.40 27.41
N ARG A 544 -9.95 -18.94 26.72
CA ARG A 544 -10.66 -18.24 25.63
C ARG A 544 -11.23 -16.90 26.09
N GLY A 545 -10.78 -15.81 25.46
CA GLY A 545 -11.15 -14.44 25.84
C GLY A 545 -10.56 -13.93 27.16
N VAL A 546 -9.68 -14.70 27.82
CA VAL A 546 -8.90 -14.24 28.98
C VAL A 546 -7.61 -13.62 28.46
N VAL A 547 -7.53 -12.28 28.45
CA VAL A 547 -6.42 -11.51 27.88
C VAL A 547 -5.65 -10.80 28.99
N CYS A 548 -4.34 -10.63 28.81
CA CYS A 548 -3.49 -9.80 29.66
C CYS A 548 -4.00 -8.34 29.68
N GLU A 549 -4.20 -7.76 30.87
CA GLU A 549 -4.76 -6.41 31.03
C GLU A 549 -3.91 -5.32 30.34
N LEU A 550 -2.58 -5.48 30.34
CA LEU A 550 -1.63 -4.58 29.65
C LEU A 550 -1.80 -4.54 28.12
N ASP A 551 -2.48 -5.52 27.53
CA ASP A 551 -2.68 -5.64 26.08
C ASP A 551 -4.05 -5.12 25.65
N VAL A 552 -5.06 -5.14 26.52
CA VAL A 552 -6.45 -4.81 26.15
C VAL A 552 -6.61 -3.32 25.89
N TYR A 553 -6.79 -2.94 24.63
CA TYR A 553 -7.14 -1.57 24.22
C TYR A 553 -8.63 -1.44 23.88
N SER A 554 -9.21 -2.41 23.18
CA SER A 554 -10.64 -2.44 22.82
C SER A 554 -11.38 -3.55 23.56
N PRO A 555 -12.07 -3.25 24.69
CA PRO A 555 -12.91 -4.22 25.38
C PRO A 555 -13.98 -4.83 24.46
N THR A 556 -14.05 -6.17 24.47
CA THR A 556 -15.01 -6.94 23.68
C THR A 556 -16.43 -6.75 24.17
N SER A 557 -17.40 -6.73 23.25
CA SER A 557 -18.80 -6.45 23.62
C SER A 557 -19.48 -7.66 24.31
N PRO A 558 -20.57 -7.46 25.06
CA PRO A 558 -21.43 -8.56 25.50
C PRO A 558 -21.95 -9.41 24.34
N LEU A 559 -22.28 -8.79 23.20
CA LEU A 559 -22.77 -9.49 22.00
C LEU A 559 -21.69 -10.38 21.38
N PHE A 560 -20.43 -9.91 21.32
CA PHE A 560 -19.29 -10.72 20.86
C PHE A 560 -19.13 -11.97 21.73
N ARG A 561 -19.16 -11.83 23.05
CA ARG A 561 -19.02 -12.97 23.98
C ARG A 561 -20.15 -13.99 23.83
N VAL A 562 -21.38 -13.55 23.59
CA VAL A 562 -22.51 -14.45 23.24
C VAL A 562 -22.27 -15.14 21.90
N ALA A 563 -21.84 -14.41 20.86
CA ALA A 563 -21.54 -14.97 19.54
C ALA A 563 -20.42 -16.03 19.60
N MET A 564 -19.34 -15.78 20.33
CA MET A 564 -18.27 -16.76 20.55
C MET A 564 -18.75 -18.00 21.30
N GLY A 565 -19.66 -17.84 22.28
CA GLY A 565 -20.31 -18.96 22.96
C GLY A 565 -21.13 -19.85 22.01
N LEU A 566 -21.92 -19.23 21.13
CA LEU A 566 -22.68 -19.96 20.10
C LEU A 566 -21.76 -20.65 19.08
N LEU A 567 -20.65 -20.01 18.69
CA LEU A 567 -19.68 -20.63 17.78
C LEU A 567 -18.87 -21.76 18.43
N ASP A 568 -18.61 -21.78 19.74
CA ASP A 568 -18.03 -22.98 20.38
C ASP A 568 -19.00 -24.16 20.35
N LEU A 569 -20.31 -23.93 20.49
CA LEU A 569 -21.30 -25.00 20.34
C LEU A 569 -21.27 -25.58 18.92
N TYR A 570 -21.06 -24.75 17.90
CA TYR A 570 -20.83 -25.21 16.51
C TYR A 570 -19.50 -25.95 16.34
N GLU A 571 -18.37 -25.40 16.83
CA GLU A 571 -17.03 -25.99 16.68
C GLU A 571 -16.83 -27.33 17.40
N ARG A 572 -17.76 -27.76 18.27
CA ARG A 572 -17.79 -29.14 18.78
C ARG A 572 -18.11 -30.16 17.68
N HIS A 573 -19.01 -29.80 16.75
CA HIS A 573 -19.50 -30.68 15.68
C HIS A 573 -19.74 -29.91 14.36
N PRO A 574 -18.69 -29.32 13.74
CA PRO A 574 -18.83 -28.55 12.50
C PRO A 574 -19.23 -29.46 11.33
N ILE A 575 -20.04 -28.94 10.39
CA ILE A 575 -20.62 -29.72 9.29
C ILE A 575 -19.52 -30.10 8.28
N PRO A 576 -19.11 -31.38 8.11
CA PRO A 576 -17.86 -31.71 7.41
C PRO A 576 -17.82 -31.41 5.90
N PHE A 577 -18.98 -31.29 5.25
CA PHE A 577 -19.06 -30.78 3.87
C PHE A 577 -18.86 -29.26 3.84
N LEU A 578 -19.56 -28.53 4.71
CA LEU A 578 -19.51 -27.07 4.78
C LEU A 578 -18.12 -26.58 5.19
N ARG A 579 -17.48 -27.23 6.17
CA ARG A 579 -16.08 -26.99 6.57
C ARG A 579 -15.11 -27.12 5.41
N ARG A 580 -15.19 -28.21 4.63
CA ARG A 580 -14.32 -28.43 3.45
C ARG A 580 -14.57 -27.40 2.35
N TYR A 581 -15.82 -27.04 2.08
CA TYR A 581 -16.14 -26.01 1.11
C TYR A 581 -15.67 -24.62 1.56
N ALA A 582 -15.85 -24.27 2.83
CA ALA A 582 -15.39 -23.02 3.41
C ALA A 582 -13.86 -22.88 3.37
N LEU A 583 -13.12 -23.95 3.66
CA LEU A 583 -11.66 -23.98 3.54
C LEU A 583 -11.19 -23.82 2.09
N GLU A 584 -11.88 -24.45 1.13
CA GLU A 584 -11.58 -24.31 -0.30
C GLU A 584 -11.88 -22.89 -0.83
N VAL A 585 -12.95 -22.25 -0.37
CA VAL A 585 -13.24 -20.84 -0.68
C VAL A 585 -12.21 -19.93 -0.02
N SER A 586 -11.86 -20.15 1.25
CA SER A 586 -10.82 -19.39 1.97
C SER A 586 -9.47 -19.45 1.26
N TRP A 587 -9.08 -20.64 0.77
CA TRP A 587 -7.91 -20.83 -0.07
C TRP A 587 -7.96 -19.94 -1.33
N ARG A 588 -9.08 -19.96 -2.06
CA ARG A 588 -9.22 -19.17 -3.30
C ARG A 588 -9.14 -17.66 -3.06
N HIS A 589 -9.65 -17.16 -1.94
CA HIS A 589 -9.51 -15.73 -1.60
C HIS A 589 -8.05 -15.35 -1.28
N MET A 590 -7.27 -16.22 -0.62
CA MET A 590 -5.83 -15.98 -0.43
C MET A 590 -5.08 -16.01 -1.76
N ALA A 591 -5.22 -17.10 -2.51
CA ALA A 591 -4.57 -17.31 -3.80
C ALA A 591 -4.94 -16.24 -4.86
N TYR A 592 -6.11 -15.62 -4.74
CA TYR A 592 -6.50 -14.48 -5.56
C TYR A 592 -5.88 -13.15 -5.11
N ASP A 593 -5.79 -12.87 -3.80
CA ASP A 593 -5.04 -11.68 -3.34
C ASP A 593 -3.58 -11.82 -3.76
N ASP A 594 -3.01 -13.02 -3.70
CA ASP A 594 -1.67 -13.32 -4.20
C ASP A 594 -1.51 -12.95 -5.69
N GLU A 595 -2.37 -13.48 -6.56
CA GLU A 595 -2.36 -13.18 -8.01
C GLU A 595 -2.58 -11.69 -8.31
N ASN A 596 -3.56 -11.06 -7.65
CA ASN A 596 -3.97 -9.69 -7.92
C ASN A 596 -3.08 -8.62 -7.25
N THR A 597 -2.10 -9.03 -6.44
CA THR A 597 -1.11 -8.14 -5.79
C THR A 597 0.34 -8.51 -6.17
N HIS A 598 0.53 -9.35 -7.18
CA HIS A 598 1.85 -9.85 -7.60
C HIS A 598 2.65 -10.45 -6.43
N PHE A 599 1.97 -11.21 -5.57
CA PHE A 599 2.49 -11.90 -4.38
C PHE A 599 3.00 -11.01 -3.23
N ILE A 600 2.78 -9.69 -3.33
CA ILE A 600 3.05 -8.69 -2.29
C ILE A 600 1.98 -8.72 -1.19
N CYS A 601 0.72 -9.04 -1.54
CA CYS A 601 -0.47 -8.93 -0.69
C CYS A 601 -0.79 -7.49 -0.26
N LEU A 602 -1.89 -7.29 0.49
CA LEU A 602 -2.22 -5.97 1.07
C LEU A 602 -1.13 -5.49 2.04
N GLY A 603 -0.67 -6.36 2.95
CA GLY A 603 0.34 -6.01 3.95
C GLY A 603 1.05 -7.25 4.53
N PRO A 604 2.05 -7.05 5.42
CA PRO A 604 2.95 -8.11 5.85
C PRO A 604 2.20 -9.24 6.58
N VAL A 605 1.21 -8.91 7.41
CA VAL A 605 0.47 -9.88 8.22
C VAL A 605 -0.23 -10.92 7.34
N ASN A 606 -0.96 -10.51 6.30
CA ASN A 606 -1.58 -11.45 5.39
C ASN A 606 -0.56 -12.08 4.41
N LYS A 607 0.49 -11.35 4.00
CA LYS A 607 1.57 -11.91 3.18
C LYS A 607 2.25 -13.13 3.81
N TRP A 608 2.55 -13.12 5.12
CA TRP A 608 3.18 -14.25 5.79
C TRP A 608 2.23 -15.43 6.02
N LEU A 609 0.92 -15.17 6.09
CA LEU A 609 -0.12 -16.20 6.23
C LEU A 609 -0.45 -16.87 4.90
N ASN A 610 -0.67 -16.08 3.84
CA ASN A 610 -0.90 -16.57 2.47
C ASN A 610 0.31 -17.42 2.02
N MET A 611 1.53 -16.91 2.21
CA MET A 611 2.77 -17.64 1.90
C MET A 611 2.86 -19.00 2.62
N LEU A 612 2.45 -19.07 3.89
CA LEU A 612 2.43 -20.32 4.64
C LEU A 612 1.31 -21.27 4.19
N ALA A 613 0.13 -20.74 3.85
CA ALA A 613 -0.98 -21.53 3.32
C ALA A 613 -0.66 -22.12 1.94
N THR A 614 0.02 -21.33 1.09
CA THR A 614 0.52 -21.74 -0.22
C THR A 614 1.60 -22.81 -0.10
N TRP A 615 2.57 -22.66 0.80
CA TRP A 615 3.54 -23.72 1.12
C TRP A 615 2.85 -25.01 1.60
N LEU A 616 1.88 -24.89 2.50
CA LEU A 616 1.16 -26.03 3.07
C LEU A 616 0.31 -26.79 2.04
N ARG A 617 -0.20 -26.11 1.00
CA ARG A 617 -1.10 -26.70 0.00
C ARG A 617 -0.41 -27.13 -1.30
N GLU A 618 0.49 -26.30 -1.82
CA GLU A 618 1.15 -26.53 -3.12
C GLU A 618 2.62 -26.97 -2.98
N GLY A 619 3.23 -26.80 -1.78
CA GLY A 619 4.60 -27.19 -1.49
C GLY A 619 5.65 -26.13 -1.87
N GLU A 620 6.87 -26.32 -1.36
CA GLU A 620 7.99 -25.39 -1.49
C GLU A 620 8.50 -25.21 -2.92
N HIS A 621 8.28 -26.19 -3.79
CA HIS A 621 8.67 -26.14 -5.21
C HIS A 621 7.54 -25.65 -6.13
N SER A 622 6.40 -25.20 -5.58
CA SER A 622 5.35 -24.58 -6.38
C SER A 622 5.75 -23.18 -6.85
N ALA A 623 5.43 -22.84 -8.09
CA ALA A 623 5.69 -21.49 -8.62
C ALA A 623 4.99 -20.39 -7.79
N ARG A 624 3.79 -20.69 -7.26
CA ARG A 624 3.04 -19.80 -6.35
C ARG A 624 3.79 -19.51 -5.04
N PHE A 625 4.56 -20.47 -4.53
CA PHE A 625 5.42 -20.26 -3.36
C PHE A 625 6.73 -19.53 -3.71
N GLN A 626 7.31 -19.80 -4.88
CA GLN A 626 8.54 -19.12 -5.33
C GLN A 626 8.31 -17.62 -5.54
N GLU A 627 7.22 -17.23 -6.22
CA GLU A 627 6.82 -15.81 -6.32
C GLU A 627 6.69 -15.14 -4.93
N HIS A 628 6.12 -15.85 -3.95
CA HIS A 628 6.07 -15.34 -2.58
C HIS A 628 7.45 -15.20 -1.91
N CYS A 629 8.45 -16.00 -2.29
CA CYS A 629 9.83 -15.85 -1.83
C CYS A 629 10.49 -14.60 -2.43
N ASP A 630 10.27 -14.31 -3.70
CA ASP A 630 10.87 -13.13 -4.37
C ASP A 630 10.36 -11.81 -3.76
N ARG A 631 9.07 -11.79 -3.37
CA ARG A 631 8.44 -10.68 -2.64
C ARG A 631 8.75 -10.63 -1.14
N VAL A 632 9.68 -11.44 -0.62
CA VAL A 632 10.14 -11.32 0.78
C VAL A 632 10.89 -9.99 0.97
N SER A 633 11.78 -9.65 0.03
CA SER A 633 12.66 -8.47 0.14
C SER A 633 11.90 -7.13 0.13
N ASP A 634 10.78 -7.07 -0.59
CA ASP A 634 9.90 -5.88 -0.71
C ASP A 634 9.38 -5.35 0.65
N TYR A 635 9.44 -6.13 1.74
CA TYR A 635 8.95 -5.75 3.08
C TYR A 635 10.01 -5.32 4.10
N PHE A 636 11.30 -5.43 3.79
CA PHE A 636 12.38 -5.16 4.76
C PHE A 636 13.12 -3.86 4.45
N TYR A 637 13.37 -3.07 5.51
CA TYR A 637 14.11 -1.82 5.41
C TYR A 637 15.24 -1.76 6.43
N MET A 638 16.45 -1.53 5.93
CA MET A 638 17.67 -1.47 6.72
C MET A 638 17.91 -0.06 7.27
N GLY A 639 18.32 0.05 8.53
CA GLY A 639 18.61 1.34 9.15
C GLY A 639 19.45 1.22 10.42
N GLU A 640 19.69 2.35 11.08
CA GLU A 640 20.62 2.45 12.22
C GLU A 640 20.36 1.41 13.32
N THR A 641 19.09 1.10 13.62
CA THR A 641 18.68 0.20 14.71
C THR A 641 18.72 -1.30 14.38
N GLY A 642 18.72 -1.67 13.10
CA GLY A 642 18.68 -3.05 12.60
C GLY A 642 17.88 -3.18 11.30
N LEU A 643 17.64 -4.42 10.85
CA LEU A 643 16.72 -4.68 9.74
C LEU A 643 15.29 -4.71 10.26
N SER A 644 14.49 -3.73 9.84
CA SER A 644 13.11 -3.57 10.28
C SER A 644 12.12 -4.10 9.23
N MET A 645 10.93 -4.52 9.66
CA MET A 645 9.82 -4.83 8.76
C MET A 645 8.89 -3.63 8.62
N SER A 646 8.56 -3.28 7.38
CA SER A 646 7.62 -2.21 7.07
C SER A 646 6.16 -2.68 7.16
N GLY A 647 5.23 -1.78 7.52
CA GLY A 647 3.79 -2.07 7.62
C GLY A 647 3.08 -2.28 6.28
N TYR A 648 3.73 -1.88 5.19
CA TYR A 648 3.45 -2.21 3.79
C TYR A 648 4.79 -2.50 3.11
N ASN A 649 4.82 -2.74 1.80
CA ASN A 649 6.06 -2.82 1.01
C ASN A 649 6.74 -1.45 0.77
N GLY A 650 6.62 -0.52 1.73
CA GLY A 650 7.10 0.86 1.70
C GLY A 650 5.98 1.92 1.74
N SER A 651 6.39 3.18 1.66
CA SER A 651 5.54 4.40 1.64
C SER A 651 5.82 5.27 0.40
N GLN A 652 6.31 4.65 -0.68
CA GLN A 652 7.03 5.31 -1.76
C GLN A 652 6.22 6.41 -2.45
N LEU A 653 4.96 6.13 -2.80
CA LEU A 653 4.11 7.12 -3.45
C LEU A 653 3.58 8.18 -2.49
N TRP A 654 3.21 7.78 -1.28
CA TRP A 654 2.81 8.70 -0.23
C TRP A 654 3.89 9.78 0.01
N ASP A 655 5.11 9.36 0.32
CA ASP A 655 6.24 10.26 0.59
C ASP A 655 6.61 11.12 -0.64
N THR A 656 6.57 10.54 -1.84
CA THR A 656 6.87 11.28 -3.08
C THR A 656 5.80 12.32 -3.40
N SER A 657 4.52 12.01 -3.20
CA SER A 657 3.42 12.95 -3.42
C SER A 657 3.51 14.16 -2.48
N PHE A 658 3.93 13.96 -1.23
CA PHE A 658 4.17 15.03 -0.26
C PHE A 658 5.48 15.78 -0.51
N ALA A 659 6.56 15.11 -0.96
CA ALA A 659 7.80 15.78 -1.35
C ALA A 659 7.58 16.75 -2.53
N VAL A 660 6.87 16.31 -3.57
CA VAL A 660 6.48 17.16 -4.71
C VAL A 660 5.62 18.34 -4.26
N GLN A 661 4.59 18.09 -3.44
CA GLN A 661 3.72 19.16 -2.94
C GLN A 661 4.46 20.19 -2.07
N ALA A 662 5.39 19.75 -1.22
CA ALA A 662 6.24 20.64 -0.44
C ALA A 662 7.12 21.54 -1.33
N ILE A 663 7.71 20.98 -2.40
CA ILE A 663 8.50 21.74 -3.38
C ILE A 663 7.64 22.78 -4.13
N CYS A 664 6.43 22.39 -4.57
CA CYS A 664 5.47 23.30 -5.21
C CYS A 664 5.00 24.41 -4.26
N ALA A 665 4.75 24.11 -2.99
CA ALA A 665 4.37 25.10 -1.98
C ALA A 665 5.48 26.12 -1.67
N CYS A 666 6.73 25.80 -2.02
CA CYS A 666 7.87 26.71 -1.94
C CYS A 666 8.09 27.55 -3.22
N ARG A 667 7.34 27.27 -4.30
CA ARG A 667 7.56 27.80 -5.66
C ARG A 667 8.99 27.53 -6.13
N ARG A 668 9.41 26.27 -6.09
CA ARG A 668 10.76 25.79 -6.47
C ARG A 668 10.71 24.61 -7.46
N GLU A 669 9.54 24.22 -7.93
CA GLU A 669 9.31 23.15 -8.92
C GLU A 669 10.03 23.39 -10.26
N MET A 670 10.29 24.66 -10.63
CA MET A 670 11.09 25.02 -11.80
C MET A 670 12.59 25.23 -11.51
N MET A 671 13.04 25.14 -10.26
CA MET A 671 14.45 25.31 -9.87
C MET A 671 15.26 24.02 -10.00
N PHE A 672 14.60 22.86 -9.90
CA PHE A 672 15.20 21.53 -9.95
C PHE A 672 14.46 20.64 -10.97
N PRO A 673 14.47 21.02 -12.27
CA PRO A 673 13.58 20.44 -13.26
C PRO A 673 13.82 18.95 -13.50
N ALA A 674 15.07 18.46 -13.37
CA ALA A 674 15.39 17.04 -13.55
C ALA A 674 14.86 16.17 -12.39
N GLU A 675 15.05 16.61 -11.15
CA GLU A 675 14.50 15.96 -9.95
C GLU A 675 12.97 15.89 -9.98
N VAL A 676 12.32 17.00 -10.37
CA VAL A 676 10.85 17.10 -10.41
C VAL A 676 10.27 16.33 -11.61
N GLU A 677 10.96 16.29 -12.75
CA GLU A 677 10.59 15.43 -13.88
C GLU A 677 10.67 13.95 -13.51
N LEU A 678 11.73 13.54 -12.80
CA LEU A 678 11.89 12.16 -12.34
C LEU A 678 10.82 11.77 -11.30
N ALA A 679 10.43 12.70 -10.41
CA ALA A 679 9.31 12.50 -9.49
C ALA A 679 7.94 12.42 -10.21
N HIS A 680 7.72 13.23 -11.25
CA HIS A 680 6.53 13.14 -12.09
C HIS A 680 6.47 11.80 -12.85
N HIS A 681 7.60 11.35 -13.43
CA HIS A 681 7.73 10.03 -14.06
C HIS A 681 7.45 8.89 -13.07
N TYR A 682 7.91 9.01 -11.81
CA TYR A 682 7.56 8.05 -10.77
C TYR A 682 6.04 7.95 -10.54
N ILE A 683 5.36 9.10 -10.40
CA ILE A 683 3.90 9.14 -10.20
C ILE A 683 3.17 8.55 -11.42
N ASP A 684 3.69 8.74 -12.64
CA ASP A 684 3.17 8.08 -13.84
C ASP A 684 3.27 6.54 -13.77
N VAL A 685 4.45 6.01 -13.44
CA VAL A 685 4.70 4.57 -13.26
C VAL A 685 3.83 3.98 -12.14
N ALA A 686 3.61 4.73 -11.05
CA ALA A 686 2.89 4.29 -9.87
C ALA A 686 1.36 4.15 -10.06
N GLN A 687 0.76 4.70 -11.13
CA GLN A 687 -0.69 4.62 -11.32
C GLN A 687 -1.14 3.20 -11.74
N VAL A 688 -2.19 2.69 -11.10
CA VAL A 688 -2.87 1.47 -11.53
C VAL A 688 -3.73 1.78 -12.76
N GLN A 689 -3.47 1.10 -13.87
CA GLN A 689 -4.09 1.40 -15.18
C GLN A 689 -5.30 0.52 -15.54
N GLU A 690 -5.56 -0.52 -14.75
CA GLU A 690 -6.60 -1.53 -14.97
C GLU A 690 -7.37 -1.85 -13.69
N ASP A 691 -8.55 -2.44 -13.84
CA ASP A 691 -9.36 -2.96 -12.74
C ASP A 691 -8.99 -4.41 -12.40
N PRO A 692 -9.26 -4.90 -11.18
CA PRO A 692 -8.94 -6.27 -10.81
C PRO A 692 -9.86 -7.26 -11.55
N MET A 693 -9.33 -8.42 -11.94
CA MET A 693 -10.13 -9.45 -12.61
C MET A 693 -11.15 -10.06 -11.64
N ALA A 694 -12.39 -10.30 -12.09
CA ALA A 694 -13.49 -10.85 -11.28
C ALA A 694 -13.73 -10.15 -9.92
N ALA A 695 -13.39 -8.85 -9.80
CA ALA A 695 -13.36 -8.09 -8.55
C ALA A 695 -14.56 -8.30 -7.59
N PRO A 696 -15.84 -8.34 -8.04
CA PRO A 696 -16.98 -8.53 -7.14
C PRO A 696 -17.04 -9.90 -6.46
N TYR A 697 -16.46 -10.95 -7.07
CA TYR A 697 -16.42 -12.30 -6.50
C TYR A 697 -15.46 -12.38 -5.31
N PHE A 698 -14.36 -11.64 -5.38
CA PHE A 698 -13.31 -11.61 -4.35
C PHE A 698 -13.38 -10.38 -3.44
N TYR A 699 -14.48 -9.63 -3.53
CA TYR A 699 -14.74 -8.41 -2.76
C TYR A 699 -13.71 -7.29 -2.96
N ARG A 700 -13.05 -7.20 -4.12
CA ARG A 700 -12.23 -6.03 -4.47
C ARG A 700 -13.12 -4.89 -4.96
N HIS A 701 -12.74 -3.67 -4.62
CA HIS A 701 -13.23 -2.47 -5.33
C HIS A 701 -12.62 -2.39 -6.74
N ARG A 702 -13.00 -1.37 -7.51
CA ARG A 702 -12.25 -0.97 -8.72
C ARG A 702 -10.88 -0.41 -8.34
N THR A 703 -9.97 -0.36 -9.31
CA THR A 703 -8.59 0.15 -9.14
C THR A 703 -8.11 0.99 -10.32
N LYS A 704 -8.83 1.03 -11.44
CA LYS A 704 -8.37 1.73 -12.63
C LYS A 704 -8.32 3.24 -12.38
N GLY A 705 -7.13 3.82 -12.54
CA GLY A 705 -6.85 5.22 -12.26
C GLY A 705 -6.32 5.47 -10.83
N ALA A 706 -6.33 4.46 -9.97
CA ALA A 706 -5.89 4.57 -8.58
C ALA A 706 -4.38 4.82 -8.44
N TRP A 707 -4.03 5.37 -7.29
CA TRP A 707 -2.66 5.43 -6.78
C TRP A 707 -2.67 4.82 -5.36
N ASN A 708 -1.79 3.85 -5.13
CA ASN A 708 -1.73 3.07 -3.89
C ASN A 708 -0.79 3.74 -2.89
N PHE A 709 -0.82 3.35 -1.61
CA PHE A 709 0.10 3.91 -0.60
C PHE A 709 1.58 3.67 -0.92
N SER A 710 1.91 2.46 -1.40
CA SER A 710 3.28 2.02 -1.70
C SER A 710 3.58 2.06 -3.20
N THR A 711 3.16 1.03 -3.95
CA THR A 711 3.55 0.80 -5.35
C THR A 711 2.40 0.27 -6.21
N ARG A 712 2.49 0.43 -7.53
CA ARG A 712 1.49 -0.07 -8.49
C ARG A 712 1.18 -1.55 -8.33
N SER A 713 2.20 -2.40 -8.16
CA SER A 713 2.07 -3.86 -8.10
C SER A 713 1.28 -4.37 -6.90
N GLN A 714 1.27 -3.65 -5.77
CA GLN A 714 0.41 -3.96 -4.61
C GLN A 714 -1.09 -3.93 -5.00
N GLY A 715 -1.46 -3.10 -5.98
CA GLY A 715 -2.79 -3.03 -6.56
C GLY A 715 -3.94 -2.59 -5.64
N TRP A 716 -3.68 -2.29 -4.36
CA TRP A 716 -4.71 -1.89 -3.40
C TRP A 716 -4.86 -0.37 -3.36
N GLN A 717 -5.94 0.09 -4.01
CA GLN A 717 -6.35 1.49 -4.11
C GLN A 717 -6.64 2.12 -2.74
N VAL A 718 -6.27 3.39 -2.54
CA VAL A 718 -6.61 4.19 -1.36
C VAL A 718 -7.09 5.58 -1.78
N SER A 719 -8.09 6.13 -1.11
CA SER A 719 -8.77 7.37 -1.51
C SER A 719 -7.89 8.62 -1.39
N ASP A 720 -7.19 8.76 -0.26
CA ASP A 720 -6.18 9.79 -0.05
C ASP A 720 -5.00 9.62 -1.00
N CYS A 721 -4.38 8.45 -1.09
CA CYS A 721 -3.23 8.20 -1.97
C CYS A 721 -3.58 8.49 -3.45
N THR A 722 -4.81 8.18 -3.87
CA THR A 722 -5.34 8.56 -5.19
C THR A 722 -5.54 10.06 -5.32
N ALA A 723 -6.00 10.75 -4.28
CA ALA A 723 -6.11 12.20 -4.28
C ALA A 723 -4.74 12.92 -4.22
N GLU A 724 -3.77 12.45 -3.45
CA GLU A 724 -2.44 13.07 -3.28
C GLU A 724 -1.58 12.88 -4.53
N GLY A 725 -1.53 11.67 -5.10
CA GLY A 725 -0.85 11.38 -6.37
C GLY A 725 -1.43 12.20 -7.52
N LEU A 726 -2.76 12.29 -7.60
CA LEU A 726 -3.45 13.15 -8.56
C LEU A 726 -3.16 14.64 -8.32
N ARG A 727 -3.05 15.10 -7.06
CA ARG A 727 -2.74 16.52 -6.76
C ARG A 727 -1.33 16.89 -7.22
N ALA A 728 -0.35 16.01 -7.02
CA ALA A 728 1.01 16.22 -7.48
C ALA A 728 1.07 16.43 -9.01
N LEU A 729 0.33 15.64 -9.81
CA LEU A 729 0.19 15.88 -11.25
C LEU A 729 -0.52 17.20 -11.59
N LEU A 730 -1.59 17.54 -10.86
CA LEU A 730 -2.35 18.77 -11.10
C LEU A 730 -1.54 20.04 -10.76
N LEU A 731 -0.62 19.96 -9.81
CA LEU A 731 0.33 21.01 -9.41
C LEU A 731 1.57 21.12 -10.31
N LEU A 732 1.81 20.13 -11.17
CA LEU A 732 2.93 20.09 -12.12
C LEU A 732 2.47 20.23 -13.59
N PRO A 733 1.80 21.34 -13.97
CA PRO A 733 1.20 21.52 -15.30
C PRO A 733 2.18 21.52 -16.47
N GLN A 734 3.48 21.69 -16.21
CA GLN A 734 4.54 21.77 -17.21
C GLN A 734 4.97 20.40 -17.78
N TYR A 735 4.66 19.30 -17.09
CA TYR A 735 4.94 17.95 -17.58
C TYR A 735 3.69 17.34 -18.21
N ALA A 736 3.88 16.55 -19.28
CA ALA A 736 2.78 15.97 -20.02
C ALA A 736 2.25 14.70 -19.34
N PHE A 737 0.94 14.63 -19.11
CA PHE A 737 0.27 13.44 -18.59
C PHE A 737 -1.06 13.18 -19.32
N PRO A 738 -1.42 11.92 -19.67
CA PRO A 738 -2.61 11.66 -20.48
C PRO A 738 -3.91 12.04 -19.77
N MET A 739 -4.69 12.97 -20.35
CA MET A 739 -5.93 13.50 -19.77
C MET A 739 -6.95 12.41 -19.38
N ARG A 740 -7.04 11.32 -20.17
CA ARG A 740 -7.87 10.15 -19.86
C ARG A 740 -7.52 9.52 -18.50
N ARG A 741 -6.23 9.48 -18.15
CA ARG A 741 -5.73 8.89 -16.89
C ARG A 741 -5.92 9.82 -15.68
N ILE A 742 -6.00 11.14 -15.90
CA ILE A 742 -6.48 12.10 -14.90
C ILE A 742 -7.95 11.82 -14.60
N PHE A 743 -8.77 11.67 -15.64
CA PHE A 743 -10.20 11.36 -15.51
C PHE A 743 -10.45 9.99 -14.85
N ASP A 744 -9.67 8.96 -15.21
CA ASP A 744 -9.75 7.64 -14.55
C ASP A 744 -9.51 7.74 -13.03
N GLY A 745 -8.53 8.54 -12.59
CA GLY A 745 -8.25 8.78 -11.17
C GLY A 745 -9.31 9.63 -10.45
N VAL A 746 -9.93 10.60 -11.13
CA VAL A 746 -11.10 11.33 -10.58
C VAL A 746 -12.30 10.40 -10.44
N ASP A 747 -12.54 9.53 -11.42
CA ASP A 747 -13.58 8.52 -11.38
C ASP A 747 -13.35 7.50 -10.25
N GLU A 748 -12.10 7.19 -9.92
CA GLU A 748 -11.73 6.36 -8.76
C GLU A 748 -12.07 7.06 -7.45
N VAL A 749 -11.55 8.29 -7.24
CA VAL A 749 -11.85 9.10 -6.05
C VAL A 749 -13.36 9.27 -5.86
N LEU A 750 -14.12 9.56 -6.92
CA LEU A 750 -15.59 9.68 -6.84
C LEU A 750 -16.29 8.36 -6.48
N SER A 751 -15.65 7.20 -6.69
CA SER A 751 -16.21 5.88 -6.40
C SER A 751 -15.93 5.36 -4.98
N LEU A 752 -14.91 5.88 -4.31
CA LEU A 752 -14.52 5.55 -2.94
C LEU A 752 -15.33 6.33 -1.87
N ARG A 753 -16.27 7.17 -2.31
CA ARG A 753 -17.05 8.10 -1.48
C ARG A 753 -18.31 7.45 -0.92
N ASN A 754 -18.53 7.61 0.39
CA ASN A 754 -19.71 7.13 1.12
C ASN A 754 -20.95 7.98 0.81
N SER A 755 -21.52 7.74 -0.37
CA SER A 755 -22.57 8.57 -0.98
C SER A 755 -23.90 7.82 -1.16
N GLY A 756 -24.98 8.58 -1.27
CA GLY A 756 -26.34 8.04 -1.42
C GLY A 756 -27.05 7.78 -0.09
N LEU A 757 -28.11 6.98 -0.12
CA LEU A 757 -29.01 6.79 1.03
C LEU A 757 -28.31 6.03 2.17
N GLY A 758 -27.99 6.75 3.25
CA GLY A 758 -27.31 6.21 4.42
C GLY A 758 -25.78 6.34 4.40
N GLY A 759 -25.20 6.89 3.33
CA GLY A 759 -23.82 7.40 3.34
C GLY A 759 -23.73 8.72 4.11
N ASP A 760 -22.53 9.05 4.61
CA ASP A 760 -22.27 10.27 5.38
C ASP A 760 -21.65 11.42 4.56
N GLY A 761 -21.34 11.17 3.29
CA GLY A 761 -20.76 12.13 2.35
C GLY A 761 -19.23 12.09 2.25
N GLY A 762 -18.56 11.50 3.25
CA GLY A 762 -17.10 11.42 3.36
C GLY A 762 -16.45 10.32 2.52
N TRP A 763 -15.14 10.15 2.72
CA TRP A 763 -14.32 9.11 2.10
C TRP A 763 -13.72 8.16 3.12
N ALA A 764 -13.85 6.88 2.83
CA ALA A 764 -13.18 5.80 3.53
C ALA A 764 -11.82 5.48 2.91
N SER A 765 -11.02 4.62 3.55
CA SER A 765 -9.61 4.41 3.17
C SER A 765 -9.47 3.65 1.85
N TYR A 766 -9.71 2.34 1.84
CA TYR A 766 -9.54 1.48 0.66
C TYR A 766 -10.87 1.27 -0.07
N GLU A 767 -11.98 1.19 0.64
CA GLU A 767 -13.27 0.78 0.10
C GLU A 767 -14.42 1.57 0.77
N PRO A 768 -15.53 1.89 0.07
CA PRO A 768 -16.71 2.47 0.74
C PRO A 768 -17.21 1.58 1.89
N SER A 769 -17.89 2.18 2.87
CA SER A 769 -18.42 1.51 4.06
C SER A 769 -19.53 0.51 3.70
N ARG A 770 -19.15 -0.74 3.45
CA ARG A 770 -20.04 -1.84 3.00
C ARG A 770 -20.95 -2.43 4.09
N ALA A 771 -20.76 -2.05 5.35
CA ALA A 771 -21.54 -2.53 6.50
C ALA A 771 -21.85 -1.42 7.52
N PRO A 772 -22.92 -1.55 8.33
CA PRO A 772 -23.26 -0.57 9.36
C PRO A 772 -22.26 -0.53 10.52
N ALA A 773 -22.12 0.63 11.15
CA ALA A 773 -21.22 0.88 12.29
C ALA A 773 -21.37 -0.09 13.47
N TYR A 774 -22.53 -0.71 13.68
CA TYR A 774 -22.74 -1.71 14.73
C TYR A 774 -22.00 -3.03 14.52
N CYS A 775 -21.32 -3.23 13.38
CA CYS A 775 -20.43 -4.39 13.19
C CYS A 775 -19.24 -4.39 14.17
N GLU A 776 -18.87 -3.25 14.77
CA GLU A 776 -17.90 -3.18 15.89
C GLU A 776 -18.34 -3.92 17.15
N LEU A 777 -19.63 -4.26 17.29
CA LEU A 777 -20.08 -5.14 18.36
C LEU A 777 -19.49 -6.55 18.24
N LEU A 778 -18.97 -6.93 17.07
CA LEU A 778 -18.26 -8.19 16.84
C LEU A 778 -16.73 -8.04 16.71
N ASP A 779 -16.19 -6.85 17.00
CA ASP A 779 -14.73 -6.66 17.08
C ASP A 779 -14.12 -7.63 18.11
N CYS A 780 -13.18 -8.42 17.58
CA CYS A 780 -12.48 -9.52 18.22
C CYS A 780 -10.98 -9.25 18.36
N SER A 781 -10.52 -8.05 18.00
CA SER A 781 -9.10 -7.72 17.94
C SER A 781 -8.44 -7.69 19.30
N GLU A 782 -9.19 -7.27 20.34
CA GLU A 782 -8.73 -6.97 21.71
C GLU A 782 -7.76 -5.75 21.78
N LEU A 783 -7.05 -5.49 20.67
CA LEU A 783 -5.88 -4.62 20.53
C LEU A 783 -6.09 -3.35 19.71
N PHE A 784 -7.17 -3.24 18.91
CA PHE A 784 -7.31 -2.22 17.87
C PHE A 784 -8.67 -1.50 17.96
N LYS A 785 -8.73 -0.20 17.63
CA LYS A 785 -9.99 0.57 17.53
C LYS A 785 -10.51 0.61 16.10
N ASP A 786 -11.83 0.44 15.95
CA ASP A 786 -12.60 0.65 14.71
C ASP A 786 -12.01 -0.14 13.52
N VAL A 787 -12.10 -1.47 13.59
CA VAL A 787 -11.49 -2.40 12.62
C VAL A 787 -12.50 -3.18 11.79
N MET A 788 -13.79 -3.15 12.11
CA MET A 788 -14.75 -4.08 11.50
C MET A 788 -15.31 -3.59 10.17
N ILE A 789 -15.30 -2.29 9.91
CA ILE A 789 -15.70 -1.67 8.63
C ILE A 789 -14.68 -0.62 8.22
N ASP A 790 -14.59 -0.31 6.92
CA ASP A 790 -13.87 0.89 6.47
C ASP A 790 -14.74 2.11 6.80
N TYR A 791 -14.20 3.07 7.55
CA TYR A 791 -14.92 4.27 8.01
C TYR A 791 -14.63 5.46 7.10
N SER A 792 -15.55 6.41 6.97
CA SER A 792 -15.15 7.74 6.54
C SER A 792 -14.16 8.33 7.54
N TYR A 793 -13.09 8.97 7.04
CA TYR A 793 -12.08 9.66 7.85
C TYR A 793 -12.00 11.14 7.47
N VAL A 794 -11.64 12.03 8.41
CA VAL A 794 -11.50 13.46 8.13
C VAL A 794 -10.33 13.75 7.21
N GLU A 795 -9.25 12.98 7.33
CA GLU A 795 -8.04 13.12 6.54
C GLU A 795 -8.27 12.69 5.09
N CYS A 796 -8.76 11.46 4.88
CA CYS A 796 -9.11 10.94 3.55
C CYS A 796 -10.09 11.86 2.82
N SER A 797 -11.15 12.28 3.52
CA SER A 797 -12.14 13.23 2.97
C SER A 797 -11.50 14.56 2.59
N SER A 798 -10.63 15.12 3.43
CA SER A 798 -9.95 16.39 3.17
C SER A 798 -9.01 16.30 1.96
N SER A 799 -8.21 15.23 1.86
CA SER A 799 -7.35 14.96 0.71
C SER A 799 -8.16 14.90 -0.60
N CYS A 800 -9.28 14.18 -0.60
CA CYS A 800 -10.17 14.11 -1.76
C CYS A 800 -10.82 15.47 -2.10
N ILE A 801 -11.33 16.22 -1.10
CA ILE A 801 -11.92 17.56 -1.29
C ILE A 801 -10.91 18.52 -1.92
N HIS A 802 -9.68 18.59 -1.39
CA HIS A 802 -8.62 19.47 -1.88
C HIS A 802 -8.30 19.16 -3.36
N THR A 803 -8.05 17.89 -3.68
CA THR A 803 -7.70 17.48 -5.05
C THR A 803 -8.86 17.65 -6.04
N LEU A 804 -10.09 17.30 -5.64
CA LEU A 804 -11.26 17.54 -6.48
C LEU A 804 -11.50 19.03 -6.74
N SER A 805 -11.18 19.90 -5.78
CA SER A 805 -11.28 21.36 -5.94
C SER A 805 -10.25 21.90 -6.95
N LEU A 806 -9.00 21.44 -6.89
CA LEU A 806 -7.98 21.78 -7.88
C LEU A 806 -8.32 21.21 -9.28
N PHE A 807 -8.81 19.97 -9.34
CA PHE A 807 -9.30 19.36 -10.59
C PHE A 807 -10.45 20.17 -11.21
N ARG A 808 -11.42 20.59 -10.38
CA ARG A 808 -12.60 21.36 -10.77
C ARG A 808 -12.26 22.70 -11.44
N GLU A 809 -11.15 23.32 -11.06
CA GLU A 809 -10.67 24.56 -11.67
C GLU A 809 -9.96 24.30 -13.01
N ARG A 810 -9.20 23.22 -13.11
CA ARG A 810 -8.41 22.88 -14.32
C ARG A 810 -9.21 22.15 -15.40
N TYR A 811 -10.28 21.43 -15.03
CA TYR A 811 -11.13 20.62 -15.93
C TYR A 811 -12.64 20.83 -15.67
N PRO A 812 -13.16 22.08 -15.79
CA PRO A 812 -14.47 22.48 -15.26
C PRO A 812 -15.71 21.83 -15.89
N HIS A 813 -15.55 20.98 -16.91
CA HIS A 813 -16.66 20.31 -17.60
C HIS A 813 -16.75 18.80 -17.30
N TYR A 814 -15.66 18.13 -16.90
CA TYR A 814 -15.67 16.69 -16.69
C TYR A 814 -16.39 16.32 -15.40
N ARG A 815 -17.51 15.60 -15.51
CA ARG A 815 -18.38 15.18 -14.38
C ARG A 815 -18.71 16.29 -13.37
N ARG A 816 -18.76 17.55 -13.82
CA ARG A 816 -18.81 18.75 -12.95
C ARG A 816 -19.80 18.65 -11.77
N ARG A 817 -21.03 18.20 -12.04
CA ARG A 817 -22.09 18.00 -11.03
C ARG A 817 -21.74 16.97 -9.94
N ASP A 818 -21.01 15.91 -10.29
CA ASP A 818 -20.57 14.91 -9.32
C ASP A 818 -19.42 15.44 -8.46
N VAL A 819 -18.51 16.20 -9.08
CA VAL A 819 -17.37 16.84 -8.40
C VAL A 819 -17.83 17.91 -7.41
N ASP A 820 -18.72 18.83 -7.81
CA ASP A 820 -19.31 19.84 -6.92
C ASP A 820 -20.04 19.17 -5.74
N ARG A 821 -20.84 18.14 -6.02
CA ARG A 821 -21.57 17.38 -5.00
C ARG A 821 -20.64 16.66 -4.04
N ALA A 822 -19.56 16.06 -4.54
CA ALA A 822 -18.58 15.37 -3.72
C ALA A 822 -17.83 16.34 -2.79
N ILE A 823 -17.45 17.53 -3.28
CA ILE A 823 -16.85 18.59 -2.47
C ILE A 823 -17.84 19.06 -1.38
N SER A 824 -19.08 19.37 -1.76
CA SER A 824 -20.10 19.89 -0.82
C SER A 824 -20.49 18.89 0.27
N GLU A 825 -20.83 17.65 -0.11
CA GLU A 825 -21.17 16.58 0.85
C GLU A 825 -19.94 16.19 1.71
N GLY A 826 -18.73 16.23 1.16
CA GLY A 826 -17.48 16.00 1.89
C GLY A 826 -17.18 17.07 2.94
N ILE A 827 -17.39 18.36 2.61
CA ILE A 827 -17.22 19.46 3.57
C ILE A 827 -18.25 19.36 4.69
N ALA A 828 -19.50 19.01 4.37
CA ALA A 828 -20.53 18.76 5.38
C ALA A 828 -20.15 17.61 6.33
N TYR A 829 -19.60 16.51 5.79
CA TYR A 829 -19.03 15.43 6.59
C TYR A 829 -17.90 15.93 7.51
N VAL A 830 -16.87 16.56 6.95
CA VAL A 830 -15.67 16.99 7.68
C VAL A 830 -16.02 17.95 8.80
N LEU A 831 -16.80 19.01 8.52
CA LEU A 831 -17.22 19.98 9.53
C LEU A 831 -18.08 19.35 10.65
N GLY A 832 -18.81 18.27 10.34
CA GLY A 832 -19.59 17.48 11.30
C GLY A 832 -18.74 16.61 12.25
N GLN A 833 -17.46 16.39 11.95
CA GLN A 833 -16.53 15.65 12.83
C GLN A 833 -15.74 16.55 13.80
N GLN A 834 -15.94 17.88 13.78
CA GLN A 834 -15.22 18.78 14.69
C GLN A 834 -15.65 18.54 16.14
N GLN A 835 -14.68 18.35 17.04
CA GLN A 835 -14.93 18.17 18.46
C GLN A 835 -15.34 19.50 19.12
N PRO A 836 -16.04 19.49 20.28
CA PRO A 836 -16.58 20.70 20.91
C PRO A 836 -15.53 21.73 21.34
N ASP A 837 -14.28 21.31 21.53
CA ASP A 837 -13.10 22.14 21.81
C ASP A 837 -12.54 22.85 20.55
N GLY A 838 -12.93 22.42 19.35
CA GLY A 838 -12.45 22.91 18.06
C GLY A 838 -11.51 21.96 17.33
N GLY A 839 -11.04 20.88 17.95
CA GLY A 839 -10.13 19.92 17.35
C GLY A 839 -10.77 18.99 16.32
N PHE A 840 -9.94 18.36 15.49
CA PHE A 840 -10.30 17.20 14.67
C PHE A 840 -9.40 16.04 15.07
N TYR A 841 -9.94 14.82 15.20
CA TYR A 841 -9.15 13.65 15.61
C TYR A 841 -8.46 13.00 14.42
N GLY A 842 -7.13 12.85 14.50
CA GLY A 842 -6.34 12.10 13.52
C GLY A 842 -6.35 10.59 13.77
N SER A 843 -6.70 9.84 12.73
CA SER A 843 -6.74 8.37 12.69
C SER A 843 -5.51 7.76 12.03
N TRP A 844 -4.85 8.49 11.14
CA TRP A 844 -3.70 8.01 10.32
C TRP A 844 -2.34 8.60 10.72
N ALA A 845 -2.33 9.62 11.56
CA ALA A 845 -1.14 10.19 12.20
C ALA A 845 -1.48 10.76 13.59
N VAL A 846 -0.46 11.19 14.34
CA VAL A 846 -0.57 11.61 15.75
C VAL A 846 -0.58 13.15 15.86
N CYS A 847 -1.69 13.81 16.15
CA CYS A 847 -3.09 13.37 16.03
C CYS A 847 -3.95 14.54 15.55
N TYR A 848 -4.17 15.52 16.43
CA TYR A 848 -5.03 16.67 16.19
C TYR A 848 -4.36 17.71 15.28
N THR A 849 -3.05 17.91 15.37
CA THR A 849 -2.32 18.85 14.50
C THR A 849 -2.34 18.40 13.03
N TYR A 850 -2.18 17.10 12.77
CA TYR A 850 -2.26 16.51 11.43
C TYR A 850 -3.65 16.69 10.80
N ALA A 851 -4.70 16.30 11.52
CA ALA A 851 -6.07 16.44 11.04
C ALA A 851 -6.45 17.92 10.84
N ALA A 852 -6.02 18.81 11.75
CA ALA A 852 -6.22 20.25 11.62
C ALA A 852 -5.57 20.83 10.35
N TRP A 853 -4.37 20.37 9.98
CA TRP A 853 -3.71 20.78 8.74
C TRP A 853 -4.51 20.37 7.51
N LEU A 854 -4.78 19.08 7.34
CA LEU A 854 -5.47 18.58 6.14
C LEU A 854 -6.87 19.20 5.98
N VAL A 855 -7.61 19.35 7.08
CA VAL A 855 -8.93 19.99 7.07
C VAL A 855 -8.84 21.47 6.69
N ALA A 856 -7.92 22.24 7.28
CA ALA A 856 -7.75 23.66 6.95
C ALA A 856 -7.32 23.87 5.49
N ASP A 857 -6.41 23.04 4.99
CA ASP A 857 -5.96 23.04 3.59
C ASP A 857 -7.12 22.75 2.63
N ALA A 858 -7.90 21.71 2.90
CA ALA A 858 -9.04 21.32 2.05
C ALA A 858 -10.15 22.37 2.04
N LEU A 859 -10.47 22.97 3.19
CA LEU A 859 -11.44 24.06 3.28
C LEU A 859 -10.95 25.29 2.50
N GLN A 860 -9.67 25.67 2.63
CA GLN A 860 -9.08 26.78 1.87
C GLN A 860 -9.08 26.52 0.36
N ALA A 861 -8.68 25.32 -0.07
CA ALA A 861 -8.66 24.93 -1.47
C ALA A 861 -10.06 24.84 -2.11
N SER A 862 -11.08 24.49 -1.32
CA SER A 862 -12.46 24.35 -1.80
C SER A 862 -13.09 25.66 -2.28
N LYS A 863 -12.74 26.78 -1.64
CA LYS A 863 -13.36 28.11 -1.83
C LYS A 863 -14.87 28.17 -1.53
N GLU A 864 -15.45 27.11 -0.94
CA GLU A 864 -16.87 27.05 -0.55
C GLU A 864 -17.19 27.85 0.72
N LEU A 865 -16.17 28.21 1.50
CA LEU A 865 -16.28 29.08 2.68
C LEU A 865 -15.73 30.48 2.37
N PRO A 866 -16.55 31.44 1.90
CA PRO A 866 -16.06 32.76 1.49
C PRO A 866 -15.49 33.61 2.66
N GLU A 867 -15.97 33.39 3.87
CA GLU A 867 -15.61 34.17 5.08
C GLU A 867 -14.82 33.34 6.11
N MET A 868 -13.78 32.60 5.69
CA MET A 868 -13.01 31.74 6.62
C MET A 868 -12.53 32.42 7.90
N ALA A 869 -12.17 33.71 7.85
CA ALA A 869 -11.65 34.47 8.99
C ALA A 869 -12.65 34.67 10.14
N SER A 870 -13.96 34.68 9.84
CA SER A 870 -15.08 34.79 10.78
C SER A 870 -15.88 33.47 10.92
N HIS A 871 -15.60 32.47 10.09
CA HIS A 871 -16.35 31.22 10.06
C HIS A 871 -16.16 30.41 11.36
N PRO A 872 -17.23 30.04 12.10
CA PRO A 872 -17.11 29.46 13.45
C PRO A 872 -16.24 28.19 13.56
N HIS A 873 -16.23 27.33 12.53
CA HIS A 873 -15.39 26.12 12.54
C HIS A 873 -13.90 26.46 12.41
N CYS A 874 -13.57 27.44 11.57
CA CYS A 874 -12.20 27.90 11.35
C CYS A 874 -11.69 28.69 12.57
N MET A 875 -12.55 29.51 13.19
CA MET A 875 -12.23 30.20 14.44
C MET A 875 -11.90 29.20 15.55
N ARG A 876 -12.80 28.25 15.84
CA ARG A 876 -12.56 27.21 16.87
C ARG A 876 -11.31 26.37 16.60
N LEU A 877 -11.03 26.03 15.34
CA LEU A 877 -9.83 25.26 14.98
C LEU A 877 -8.54 26.02 15.33
N ILE A 878 -8.52 27.33 15.02
CA ILE A 878 -7.40 28.21 15.39
C ILE A 878 -7.32 28.35 16.92
N ASP A 879 -8.44 28.57 17.60
CA ASP A 879 -8.46 28.78 19.06
C ASP A 879 -7.98 27.53 19.82
N PHE A 880 -8.40 26.35 19.38
CA PHE A 880 -7.89 25.05 19.85
C PHE A 880 -6.36 24.96 19.71
N LEU A 881 -5.82 25.19 18.50
CA LEU A 881 -4.37 25.15 18.29
C LEU A 881 -3.65 26.22 19.11
N LEU A 882 -4.19 27.44 19.24
CA LEU A 882 -3.60 28.50 20.06
C LEU A 882 -3.56 28.14 21.55
N SER A 883 -4.55 27.42 22.08
CA SER A 883 -4.53 26.94 23.47
C SER A 883 -3.49 25.85 23.74
N HIS A 884 -2.98 25.18 22.70
CA HIS A 884 -1.97 24.14 22.76
C HIS A 884 -0.57 24.57 22.26
N GLN A 885 -0.32 25.87 22.03
CA GLN A 885 1.03 26.33 21.65
C GLN A 885 1.95 26.40 22.88
N ALA A 886 3.06 25.66 22.84
CA ALA A 886 4.04 25.58 23.92
C ALA A 886 4.81 26.91 24.13
N ALA A 887 5.57 26.98 25.23
CA ALA A 887 6.34 28.17 25.62
C ALA A 887 7.50 28.51 24.66
N ASP A 888 8.12 27.50 24.04
CA ASP A 888 9.17 27.68 23.01
C ASP A 888 8.61 28.13 21.65
N GLY A 889 7.30 28.00 21.44
CA GLY A 889 6.61 28.38 20.21
C GLY A 889 6.13 27.21 19.35
N GLY A 890 6.46 25.98 19.72
CA GLY A 890 6.03 24.80 18.97
C GLY A 890 4.70 24.21 19.43
N TRP A 891 4.39 23.05 18.85
CA TRP A 891 3.33 22.13 19.25
C TRP A 891 3.91 20.73 19.35
N SER A 892 3.26 19.88 20.15
CA SER A 892 3.60 18.46 20.25
C SER A 892 2.44 17.61 20.72
N GLU A 893 2.41 16.37 20.26
CA GLU A 893 1.46 15.35 20.70
C GLU A 893 2.22 14.07 21.06
N ASP A 894 1.82 13.43 22.17
CA ASP A 894 2.23 12.07 22.49
C ASP A 894 1.33 11.06 21.74
N ILE A 895 1.83 9.85 21.47
CA ILE A 895 1.01 8.75 20.91
C ILE A 895 -0.25 8.44 21.75
N SER A 896 -0.22 8.76 23.04
CA SER A 896 -1.36 8.65 23.95
C SER A 896 -2.51 9.59 23.57
N ALA A 897 -2.29 10.63 22.76
CA ALA A 897 -3.36 11.50 22.26
C ALA A 897 -4.31 10.72 21.34
N SER A 898 -3.76 9.92 20.42
CA SER A 898 -4.51 8.99 19.57
C SER A 898 -5.20 7.90 20.40
N ALA A 899 -4.48 7.30 21.36
CA ALA A 899 -5.03 6.24 22.21
C ALA A 899 -6.19 6.74 23.11
N ARG A 900 -6.08 7.95 23.67
CA ARG A 900 -7.09 8.52 24.58
C ARG A 900 -8.22 9.28 23.86
N GLN A 901 -8.02 9.70 22.61
CA GLN A 901 -8.97 10.55 21.86
C GLN A 901 -9.22 11.88 22.59
N THR A 902 -8.10 12.52 22.97
CA THR A 902 -7.95 13.82 23.64
C THR A 902 -6.53 14.33 23.36
N TRP A 903 -6.30 15.65 23.34
CA TRP A 903 -4.91 16.17 23.30
C TRP A 903 -4.08 15.66 24.48
N VAL A 904 -2.82 15.30 24.23
CA VAL A 904 -1.80 14.95 25.24
C VAL A 904 -0.46 15.49 24.74
N ASP A 905 0.15 16.43 25.47
CA ASP A 905 1.46 16.96 25.11
C ASP A 905 2.56 15.89 25.18
N SER A 906 3.54 15.95 24.28
CA SER A 906 4.71 15.06 24.33
C SER A 906 5.56 15.34 25.57
N PRO A 907 6.01 14.30 26.31
CA PRO A 907 6.93 14.48 27.43
C PRO A 907 8.31 15.02 27.02
N ASP A 908 8.65 14.94 25.73
CA ASP A 908 9.90 15.48 25.16
C ASP A 908 9.79 16.97 24.79
N GLY A 909 8.62 17.59 24.99
CA GLY A 909 8.29 18.94 24.54
C GLY A 909 7.90 19.00 23.06
N SER A 910 7.87 20.23 22.50
CA SER A 910 7.44 20.47 21.11
C SER A 910 8.18 19.63 20.08
N GLN A 911 7.50 19.31 18.98
CA GLN A 911 8.00 18.50 17.86
C GLN A 911 7.94 19.32 16.56
N VAL A 912 8.95 19.18 15.70
CA VAL A 912 9.10 19.88 14.42
C VAL A 912 7.95 19.55 13.46
N VAL A 913 7.52 18.28 13.40
CA VAL A 913 6.45 17.82 12.50
C VAL A 913 5.10 18.37 12.92
N ASN A 914 4.71 18.21 14.19
CA ASN A 914 3.46 18.74 14.74
C ASN A 914 3.41 20.27 14.72
N THR A 915 4.56 20.94 14.91
CA THR A 915 4.68 22.39 14.73
C THR A 915 4.46 22.81 13.28
N ALA A 916 5.02 22.07 12.31
CA ALA A 916 4.80 22.34 10.90
C ALA A 916 3.32 22.18 10.51
N TRP A 917 2.65 21.11 10.96
CA TRP A 917 1.22 20.91 10.76
C TRP A 917 0.37 22.01 11.40
N ALA A 918 0.60 22.36 12.67
CA ALA A 918 -0.13 23.43 13.35
C ALA A 918 0.06 24.81 12.66
N VAL A 919 1.28 25.12 12.21
CA VAL A 919 1.58 26.33 11.43
C VAL A 919 0.80 26.35 10.11
N MET A 920 0.79 25.26 9.34
CA MET A 920 0.03 25.17 8.09
C MET A 920 -1.48 25.26 8.33
N ALA A 921 -2.00 24.58 9.36
CA ALA A 921 -3.40 24.63 9.76
C ALA A 921 -3.87 26.05 10.07
N ILE A 922 -3.12 26.78 10.91
CA ILE A 922 -3.45 28.17 11.28
C ILE A 922 -3.36 29.09 10.04
N ILE A 923 -2.33 28.94 9.21
CA ILE A 923 -2.16 29.71 7.96
C ILE A 923 -3.35 29.52 7.02
N SER A 924 -3.79 28.28 6.80
CA SER A 924 -4.87 27.98 5.86
C SER A 924 -6.27 28.29 6.42
N ALA A 925 -6.48 28.15 7.73
CA ALA A 925 -7.75 28.50 8.39
C ALA A 925 -7.95 30.01 8.61
N ALA A 926 -6.89 30.82 8.69
CA ALA A 926 -6.98 32.24 9.05
C ALA A 926 -7.70 33.14 8.04
N GLY A 927 -7.88 32.69 6.79
CA GLY A 927 -8.48 33.50 5.73
C GLY A 927 -7.64 34.73 5.36
N LYS A 928 -8.29 35.77 4.83
CA LYS A 928 -7.64 37.02 4.39
C LYS A 928 -7.42 37.96 5.57
N ALA A 929 -6.23 38.54 5.70
CA ALA A 929 -5.89 39.52 6.75
C ALA A 929 -6.91 40.67 6.86
N ALA A 930 -7.36 41.23 5.73
CA ALA A 930 -8.35 42.31 5.68
C ALA A 930 -9.74 41.93 6.23
N SER A 931 -10.01 40.64 6.42
CA SER A 931 -11.25 40.09 6.96
C SER A 931 -11.09 39.57 8.39
N THR A 932 -9.90 39.68 8.99
CA THR A 932 -9.61 39.24 10.36
C THR A 932 -9.66 40.44 11.32
N GLU A 933 -10.27 40.27 12.49
CA GLU A 933 -10.22 41.30 13.54
C GLU A 933 -8.75 41.59 13.95
N PRO A 934 -8.31 42.86 14.09
CA PRO A 934 -6.89 43.19 14.23
C PRO A 934 -6.17 42.56 15.43
N THR A 935 -6.86 42.30 16.54
CA THR A 935 -6.30 41.63 17.73
C THR A 935 -6.07 40.15 17.46
N ARG A 936 -7.08 39.46 16.89
CA ARG A 936 -6.98 38.08 16.41
C ARG A 936 -5.90 37.94 15.32
N GLN A 937 -5.79 38.90 14.40
CA GLN A 937 -4.73 38.97 13.38
C GLN A 937 -3.34 39.02 14.02
N ARG A 938 -3.14 39.86 15.05
CA ARG A 938 -1.88 39.94 15.82
C ARG A 938 -1.58 38.65 16.59
N CYS A 939 -2.59 38.02 17.21
CA CYS A 939 -2.43 36.74 17.91
C CYS A 939 -2.03 35.61 16.96
N ILE A 940 -2.75 35.44 15.84
CA ILE A 940 -2.43 34.48 14.77
C ILE A 940 -1.00 34.69 14.26
N ARG A 941 -0.64 35.92 13.90
CA ARG A 941 0.71 36.24 13.43
C ARG A 941 1.79 35.93 14.46
N ARG A 942 1.59 36.30 15.73
CA ARG A 942 2.55 35.99 16.81
C ARG A 942 2.72 34.48 17.01
N ALA A 943 1.66 33.70 16.91
CA ALA A 943 1.73 32.25 17.05
C ALA A 943 2.46 31.60 15.86
N VAL A 944 2.13 31.98 14.63
CA VAL A 944 2.78 31.47 13.41
C VAL A 944 4.26 31.87 13.35
N ASP A 945 4.59 33.14 13.64
CA ASP A 945 5.98 33.62 13.69
C ASP A 945 6.83 32.83 14.73
N ARG A 946 6.25 32.45 15.88
CA ARG A 946 6.90 31.61 16.91
C ARG A 946 7.09 30.15 16.45
N GLY A 947 6.08 29.54 15.82
CA GLY A 947 6.19 28.18 15.30
C GLY A 947 7.28 28.06 14.23
N VAL A 948 7.36 29.04 13.34
CA VAL A 948 8.43 29.10 12.32
C VAL A 948 9.81 29.34 12.94
N GLN A 949 9.91 30.16 13.99
CA GLN A 949 11.17 30.32 14.74
C GLN A 949 11.67 28.98 15.33
N LEU A 950 10.77 28.14 15.86
CA LEU A 950 11.13 26.81 16.36
C LEU A 950 11.57 25.86 15.24
N ILE A 951 10.86 25.83 14.12
CA ILE A 951 11.27 25.04 12.94
C ILE A 951 12.67 25.46 12.46
N MET A 952 12.92 26.77 12.37
CA MET A 952 14.22 27.31 11.95
C MET A 952 15.34 27.09 12.97
N SER A 953 15.06 27.11 14.29
CA SER A 953 16.09 26.92 15.31
C SER A 953 16.54 25.46 15.43
N ARG A 954 15.68 24.51 15.06
CA ARG A 954 15.98 23.06 15.06
C ARG A 954 16.60 22.56 13.75
N GLN A 955 16.67 23.38 12.69
CA GLN A 955 17.29 23.01 11.42
C GLN A 955 18.82 22.84 11.58
N LEU A 956 19.35 21.77 11.01
CA LEU A 956 20.77 21.42 11.07
C LEU A 956 21.60 22.19 10.03
N ALA A 957 22.92 22.22 10.20
CA ALA A 957 23.84 22.85 9.26
C ALA A 957 23.76 22.21 7.86
N SER A 958 23.44 20.91 7.78
CA SER A 958 23.18 20.17 6.53
C SER A 958 21.92 20.60 5.76
N GLY A 959 20.96 21.25 6.43
CA GLY A 959 19.60 21.52 5.92
C GLY A 959 18.53 20.53 6.45
N ASP A 960 18.95 19.44 7.10
CA ASP A 960 18.08 18.41 7.71
C ASP A 960 17.42 18.88 9.03
N TRP A 961 16.49 18.08 9.55
CA TRP A 961 16.00 18.12 10.93
C TRP A 961 16.21 16.76 11.61
N ARG A 962 16.32 16.72 12.94
CA ARG A 962 16.48 15.46 13.67
C ARG A 962 15.19 14.64 13.64
N GLN A 963 15.30 13.31 13.71
CA GLN A 963 14.15 12.47 14.05
C GLN A 963 13.81 12.73 15.52
N GLU A 964 12.51 12.88 15.80
CA GLU A 964 11.98 13.13 17.14
C GLU A 964 11.07 11.94 17.51
N ARG A 965 9.82 12.16 17.92
CA ARG A 965 8.86 11.06 18.17
C ARG A 965 8.28 10.48 16.86
N ILE A 966 7.64 9.32 16.97
CA ILE A 966 6.86 8.69 15.90
C ILE A 966 5.66 9.57 15.50
N SER A 967 5.34 9.66 14.21
CA SER A 967 4.32 10.60 13.70
C SER A 967 3.09 9.94 13.08
N GLY A 968 3.19 8.71 12.57
CA GLY A 968 2.06 7.96 12.02
C GLY A 968 1.30 7.17 13.10
N VAL A 969 0.03 6.83 12.85
CA VAL A 969 -0.76 5.90 13.67
C VAL A 969 -1.79 5.18 12.82
N PHE A 970 -2.23 4.01 13.25
CA PHE A 970 -3.46 3.38 12.76
C PHE A 970 -4.24 2.75 13.92
N ASN A 971 -5.56 2.61 13.75
CA ASN A 971 -6.49 2.02 14.71
C ASN A 971 -6.30 2.49 16.18
N GLY A 972 -5.95 3.76 16.37
CA GLY A 972 -5.88 4.47 17.66
C GLY A 972 -4.58 4.31 18.45
N ASN A 973 -4.06 3.10 18.60
CA ASN A 973 -2.92 2.79 19.50
C ASN A 973 -1.71 2.14 18.79
N ASN A 974 -1.68 2.09 17.46
CA ASN A 974 -0.58 1.46 16.72
C ASN A 974 0.20 2.51 15.90
N PRO A 975 1.20 3.19 16.51
CA PRO A 975 2.01 4.16 15.81
C PRO A 975 2.98 3.53 14.81
N ILE A 976 3.27 4.26 13.73
CA ILE A 976 4.11 3.82 12.61
C ILE A 976 4.98 4.97 12.08
N HIS A 977 6.17 4.65 11.57
CA HIS A 977 7.18 5.64 11.20
C HIS A 977 6.97 6.24 9.81
N TYR A 978 7.00 7.56 9.74
CA TYR A 978 7.13 8.34 8.51
C TYR A 978 8.40 9.22 8.61
N PRO A 979 9.60 8.65 8.43
CA PRO A 979 10.86 9.38 8.68
C PRO A 979 11.05 10.57 7.73
N GLY A 980 10.44 10.53 6.53
CA GLY A 980 10.43 11.64 5.58
C GLY A 980 9.67 12.89 6.07
N TYR A 981 8.75 12.78 7.03
CA TYR A 981 7.94 13.91 7.51
C TYR A 981 8.78 15.03 8.14
N LYS A 982 9.91 14.70 8.79
CA LYS A 982 10.85 15.70 9.35
C LYS A 982 11.53 16.53 8.27
N ASN A 983 11.47 16.11 7.00
CA ASN A 983 12.03 16.83 5.86
C ASN A 983 10.93 17.52 5.04
N SER A 984 9.86 16.81 4.66
CA SER A 984 8.80 17.37 3.83
C SER A 984 7.94 18.39 4.56
N MET A 985 7.51 18.13 5.81
CA MET A 985 6.57 19.00 6.52
C MET A 985 7.20 20.36 6.91
N PRO A 986 8.43 20.44 7.43
CA PRO A 986 9.11 21.72 7.68
C PRO A 986 9.32 22.56 6.42
N VAL A 987 9.73 21.93 5.30
CA VAL A 987 9.87 22.61 4.00
C VAL A 987 8.52 23.18 3.56
N TRP A 988 7.46 22.38 3.61
CA TRP A 988 6.11 22.78 3.23
C TRP A 988 5.57 23.95 4.08
N ALA A 989 5.76 23.88 5.40
CA ALA A 989 5.36 24.93 6.34
C ALA A 989 6.14 26.23 6.12
N LEU A 990 7.46 26.15 5.87
CA LEU A 990 8.29 27.30 5.52
C LEU A 990 7.87 27.93 4.18
N GLY A 991 7.57 27.12 3.16
CA GLY A 991 7.04 27.57 1.87
C GLY A 991 5.72 28.33 2.00
N LYS A 992 4.73 27.71 2.66
CA LYS A 992 3.44 28.34 2.97
C LYS A 992 3.62 29.64 3.75
N TYR A 993 4.47 29.65 4.78
CA TYR A 993 4.75 30.86 5.57
C TYR A 993 5.40 31.97 4.73
N ASN A 994 6.37 31.64 3.87
CA ASN A 994 7.05 32.62 3.01
C ASN A 994 6.09 33.28 2.00
N MET A 995 5.06 32.57 1.53
CA MET A 995 3.95 33.16 0.79
C MET A 995 3.02 33.97 1.70
N TRP A 996 2.41 33.31 2.69
CA TRP A 996 1.39 33.88 3.58
C TRP A 996 1.86 35.17 4.26
N LYS A 997 3.11 35.23 4.74
CA LYS A 997 3.67 36.42 5.40
C LYS A 997 3.68 37.65 4.48
N ARG A 998 3.91 37.48 3.18
CA ARG A 998 3.93 38.59 2.20
C ARG A 998 2.54 39.20 2.02
N GLU A 999 1.50 38.36 2.05
CA GLU A 999 0.09 38.78 1.91
C GLU A 999 -0.52 39.27 3.23
N TYR A 1000 -0.23 38.58 4.34
CA TYR A 1000 -0.84 38.79 5.65
C TYR A 1000 -0.18 39.92 6.48
N ALA A 1001 1.03 40.33 6.12
CA ALA A 1001 1.73 41.47 6.74
C ALA A 1001 1.58 42.80 5.96
N ALA A 1002 1.03 42.80 4.75
CA ALA A 1002 0.90 43.99 3.89
C ALA A 1002 -0.26 44.93 4.28
N ILE A 1003 -0.85 44.73 5.46
CA ILE A 1003 -2.04 45.46 5.96
C ILE A 1003 -1.81 45.79 7.46
N ALA A 1004 -0.70 46.45 7.76
CA ALA A 1004 -0.26 46.85 9.10
C ALA A 1004 0.46 48.22 9.04
#